data_AF-A0A537Z462-F1
#
_entry.id   AF-A0A537Z462-F1
#
_cell.length_a   1.000
_cell.length_b   1.000
_cell.length_c   1.000
_cell.angle_alpha   90.00
_cell.angle_beta   90.00
_cell.angle_gamma   90.00
#
_symmetry.space_group_name_H-M   'P 1'
#
loop_
_entity.id
_entity.type
_entity.pdbx_description
1 polymer ?
#
loop_
_entity_poly.entity_id
_entity_poly.type
_entity_poly.pdbx_seq_one_letter_code
_entity_poly.pdbx_strand_id
1 'polypeptide(L)'
;MRRAALAAAALCALALPASAPAGAPPRLSRAHSRVAIRSTHGSGVFGRWVVDAFGLPAYRYTLNELKSPFAKQSELAGRNDAWHQVGNDHVVADAFNHGWTQLWSQDRRYEWANLYQPSSNHFTGGFGYLRVDGRTISTLYDARPPSAVRARRFGVGYYGKHVRTRGLDVHEFVYAPFGDDPLLLHDVTIRNTTRKAKRVSWFEYWDVNPYQQSIKTNLGLAAPSYDRARRTLSVAQLPDSEDHDPLSIFAAALRGPVSGFETDTNAFFGSGGRASPGAVRADHLTNSIAPPNAEGSSGQTMFAFRAPLTLRPHRSITLRYAYGAAHAARIAALVSKYRRASGPLKRSERRWAAWLPQVSFGRGNTWLSRELQWDAYTLRSGATYEDCQGRHIISQGGYYQYDNSFQGAFRDPLQHMLPIIYSDPPLARDVLIYSAQEQPPGAGQIPYAMVENCKRFDLGTSDDLDLWLLYAASEYGLASRNLAFFDQQVRYQGGGSGSLWDHLKLAYQHQEAQLGPHGDYLTGSTGDWSDFSTEFLQMTESTLVTAQLAYVYPRLAQLADARGDHAFAAQLRLSGARDLATTRREWTGLGWFSRGYSGVMQLGRGAIFGEPQPWAILAGAPSAKRANTLVANVRRFLTGVGAPRQIHGPAKIGSSQSPAANDPAVTEHSQPAIGDYVGTHNAVWVGGSWYAIDGVLAWGLGTLQGIVPNAVRYAFDEFRRNTLAAHATAYPRHWDGTISVDDVCRSFYSDSPQICGTGLSSNYDGQIMHQPAWSLFDAIKLAGIEPTATGYSIAPHLPFARFSLRFPDVGLSYEARRARGYLVLQQKGSVRLAVQLPSSAPAASLVTWVNGRRVGHSVVGRTVRFRLSGRARAPADWAITWARRA
;
A
#
# COMPACT_ATOMS: atom_id res chain seq x y z
N MET A 1 61.80 -18.14 71.94
CA MET A 1 60.79 -18.73 72.86
C MET A 1 59.43 -18.73 72.16
N ARG A 2 58.80 -19.92 72.02
CA ARG A 2 57.37 -20.22 71.71
C ARG A 2 56.78 -19.62 70.40
N ARG A 3 56.02 -20.31 69.53
CA ARG A 3 55.48 -21.68 69.37
C ARG A 3 54.98 -21.77 67.90
N ALA A 4 54.97 -22.98 67.35
CA ALA A 4 54.55 -23.34 65.99
C ALA A 4 53.02 -23.34 65.77
N ALA A 5 52.57 -23.24 64.50
CA ALA A 5 51.47 -24.06 63.94
C ALA A 5 51.34 -23.88 62.40
N LEU A 6 51.22 -25.03 61.71
CA LEU A 6 51.06 -25.20 60.26
C LEU A 6 49.69 -24.75 59.74
N ALA A 7 49.69 -24.22 58.52
CA ALA A 7 48.49 -23.97 57.72
C ALA A 7 48.09 -25.23 56.92
N ALA A 8 46.87 -25.72 57.12
CA ALA A 8 46.22 -26.70 56.25
C ALA A 8 45.08 -25.98 55.50
N ALA A 9 45.16 -25.96 54.18
CA ALA A 9 44.15 -25.40 53.29
C ALA A 9 42.98 -26.38 53.14
N ALA A 10 41.79 -25.97 53.57
CA ALA A 10 40.53 -26.64 53.26
C ALA A 10 39.91 -26.03 52.00
N LEU A 11 39.84 -26.80 50.92
CA LEU A 11 39.01 -26.48 49.75
C LEU A 11 37.53 -26.62 50.12
N CYS A 12 36.85 -25.51 50.39
CA CYS A 12 35.39 -25.46 50.36
C CYS A 12 34.92 -25.34 48.91
N ALA A 13 34.32 -26.42 48.39
CA ALA A 13 33.52 -26.39 47.18
C ALA A 13 32.31 -25.46 47.40
N LEU A 14 32.39 -24.24 46.89
CA LEU A 14 31.24 -23.34 46.79
C LEU A 14 30.29 -23.88 45.73
N ALA A 15 29.24 -24.58 46.18
CA ALA A 15 28.07 -24.83 45.36
C ALA A 15 27.50 -23.47 44.90
N LEU A 16 27.64 -23.17 43.61
CA LEU A 16 26.97 -22.03 42.98
C LEU A 16 25.46 -22.16 43.26
N PRO A 17 24.80 -21.10 43.74
CA PRO A 17 23.37 -21.17 43.98
C PRO A 17 22.67 -21.46 42.65
N ALA A 18 21.83 -22.50 42.65
CA ALA A 18 20.96 -22.82 41.52
C ALA A 18 20.22 -21.54 41.12
N SER A 19 20.47 -21.08 39.88
CA SER A 19 19.83 -19.89 39.31
C SER A 19 18.31 -20.01 39.48
N ALA A 20 17.70 -19.07 40.20
CA ALA A 20 16.26 -18.98 40.37
C ALA A 20 15.53 -19.20 39.03
N PRO A 21 14.40 -19.91 39.00
CA PRO A 21 13.69 -20.16 37.75
C PRO A 21 13.35 -18.83 37.10
N ALA A 22 13.93 -18.58 35.92
CA ALA A 22 13.74 -17.33 35.19
C ALA A 22 12.23 -17.10 34.99
N GLY A 23 11.72 -15.99 35.53
CA GLY A 23 10.32 -15.60 35.39
C GLY A 23 9.91 -15.44 33.92
N ALA A 24 8.61 -15.45 33.65
CA ALA A 24 8.08 -15.32 32.30
C ALA A 24 8.63 -14.05 31.59
N PRO A 25 9.04 -14.14 30.32
CA PRO A 25 9.54 -12.98 29.60
C PRO A 25 8.43 -11.93 29.39
N PRO A 26 8.77 -10.64 29.27
CA PRO A 26 7.80 -9.61 28.93
C PRO A 26 7.05 -9.93 27.62
N ARG A 27 5.73 -9.74 27.64
CA ARG A 27 4.84 -9.89 26.50
C ARG A 27 5.22 -8.93 25.37
N LEU A 28 5.28 -9.42 24.13
CA LEU A 28 5.65 -8.60 22.98
C LEU A 28 4.52 -7.63 22.60
N SER A 29 3.27 -8.04 22.76
CA SER A 29 2.08 -7.21 22.49
C SER A 29 2.02 -5.92 23.33
N ARG A 30 2.71 -5.90 24.48
CA ARG A 30 2.81 -4.75 25.39
C ARG A 30 4.03 -3.87 25.12
N ALA A 31 4.81 -4.16 24.07
CA ALA A 31 5.98 -3.36 23.71
C ALA A 31 5.56 -2.10 22.96
N HIS A 32 5.63 -0.95 23.64
CA HIS A 32 5.30 0.36 23.06
C HIS A 32 6.53 1.09 22.47
N SER A 33 7.71 0.47 22.51
CA SER A 33 8.92 1.05 21.93
C SER A 33 8.79 1.16 20.42
N ARG A 34 9.05 2.35 19.88
CA ARG A 34 9.14 2.56 18.43
C ARG A 34 10.50 2.14 17.90
N VAL A 35 10.55 1.58 16.70
CA VAL A 35 11.81 1.25 16.02
C VAL A 35 12.50 2.54 15.54
N ALA A 36 13.83 2.50 15.43
CA ALA A 36 14.58 3.61 14.88
C ALA A 36 14.39 3.68 13.37
N ILE A 37 13.86 4.81 12.87
CA ILE A 37 13.56 5.04 11.46
C ILE A 37 14.33 6.21 10.83
N ARG A 38 15.19 6.89 11.61
CA ARG A 38 15.95 8.03 11.10
C ARG A 38 16.98 7.55 10.08
N SER A 39 16.74 7.87 8.81
CA SER A 39 17.68 7.66 7.71
C SER A 39 17.37 8.60 6.55
N THR A 40 18.43 9.03 5.84
CA THR A 40 18.33 9.79 4.58
C THR A 40 18.49 8.92 3.34
N HIS A 41 18.71 7.60 3.47
CA HIS A 41 18.78 6.68 2.33
C HIS A 41 17.47 6.68 1.54
N GLY A 42 17.52 6.56 0.21
CA GLY A 42 16.33 6.76 -0.65
C GLY A 42 15.89 8.23 -0.80
N SER A 43 16.77 9.19 -0.52
CA SER A 43 16.54 10.61 -0.85
C SER A 43 17.09 10.92 -2.24
N GLY A 44 16.57 11.98 -2.89
CA GLY A 44 16.98 12.40 -4.23
C GLY A 44 17.16 13.91 -4.33
N VAL A 45 17.25 14.43 -5.55
CA VAL A 45 17.37 15.88 -5.81
C VAL A 45 16.13 16.67 -5.37
N PHE A 46 14.98 16.02 -5.27
CA PHE A 46 13.70 16.64 -4.91
C PHE A 46 13.63 17.06 -3.44
N GLY A 47 14.32 16.32 -2.56
CA GLY A 47 14.14 16.44 -1.12
C GLY A 47 14.85 15.36 -0.33
N ARG A 48 14.46 15.21 0.93
CA ARG A 48 15.06 14.21 1.81
C ARG A 48 14.10 13.62 2.82
N TRP A 49 14.30 12.36 3.13
CA TRP A 49 13.64 11.69 4.24
C TRP A 49 14.03 12.30 5.58
N VAL A 50 13.03 12.50 6.43
CA VAL A 50 13.16 12.99 7.81
C VAL A 50 12.22 12.21 8.73
N VAL A 51 12.44 12.38 10.03
CA VAL A 51 11.46 11.99 11.06
C VAL A 51 10.81 13.27 11.54
N ASP A 52 9.48 13.33 11.50
CA ASP A 52 8.73 14.52 11.83
C ASP A 52 8.52 14.71 13.35
N ALA A 53 7.71 15.70 13.72
CA ALA A 53 7.43 16.01 15.12
C ALA A 53 6.55 14.95 15.82
N PHE A 54 5.90 14.07 15.07
CA PHE A 54 5.10 12.95 15.57
C PHE A 54 5.94 11.66 15.66
N GLY A 55 7.22 11.72 15.27
CA GLY A 55 8.11 10.57 15.22
C GLY A 55 7.84 9.65 14.03
N LEU A 56 7.10 10.11 13.03
CA LEU A 56 6.70 9.36 11.84
C LEU A 56 7.62 9.69 10.65
N PRO A 57 7.71 8.79 9.64
CA PRO A 57 8.42 9.10 8.41
C PRO A 57 7.75 10.26 7.70
N ALA A 58 8.56 11.15 7.12
CA ALA A 58 8.09 12.21 6.25
C ALA A 58 9.16 12.57 5.22
N TYR A 59 8.73 12.96 4.03
CA TYR A 59 9.60 13.47 2.98
C TYR A 59 9.57 15.00 2.96
N ARG A 60 10.73 15.62 3.17
CA ARG A 60 10.88 17.07 3.07
C ARG A 60 11.23 17.44 1.63
N TYR A 61 10.25 17.92 0.88
CA TYR A 61 10.47 18.45 -0.47
C TYR A 61 11.20 19.81 -0.40
N THR A 62 12.34 19.91 -1.09
CA THR A 62 13.20 21.10 -1.05
C THR A 62 13.52 21.71 -2.41
N LEU A 63 13.26 20.99 -3.50
CA LEU A 63 13.46 21.50 -4.85
C LEU A 63 12.62 22.75 -5.09
N ASN A 64 13.12 23.67 -5.92
CA ASN A 64 12.32 24.77 -6.44
C ASN A 64 11.89 24.41 -7.86
N GLU A 65 10.66 23.96 -7.99
CA GLU A 65 10.08 23.43 -9.21
C GLU A 65 9.94 24.46 -10.33
N LEU A 66 9.96 25.76 -10.00
CA LEU A 66 9.87 26.85 -10.97
C LEU A 66 11.23 27.21 -11.59
N LYS A 67 12.33 26.67 -11.05
CA LYS A 67 13.70 27.06 -11.47
C LYS A 67 14.62 25.88 -11.74
N SER A 68 14.41 24.76 -11.07
CA SER A 68 15.31 23.62 -11.20
C SER A 68 15.08 22.88 -12.52
N PRO A 69 16.14 22.52 -13.26
CA PRO A 69 15.99 21.67 -14.45
C PRO A 69 15.52 20.25 -14.11
N PHE A 70 15.70 19.79 -12.86
CA PHE A 70 15.23 18.48 -12.40
C PHE A 70 13.75 18.46 -11.99
N ALA A 71 13.06 19.59 -12.09
CA ALA A 71 11.66 19.64 -11.69
C ALA A 71 10.73 19.02 -12.74
N LYS A 72 11.04 19.25 -14.02
CA LYS A 72 10.32 18.65 -15.13
C LYS A 72 10.74 17.20 -15.27
N GLN A 73 9.75 16.32 -15.29
CA GLN A 73 9.98 14.89 -15.32
C GLN A 73 9.21 14.26 -16.46
N SER A 74 9.82 13.29 -17.15
CA SER A 74 9.17 12.55 -18.23
C SER A 74 7.96 11.78 -17.72
N GLU A 75 8.09 11.17 -16.54
CA GLU A 75 7.04 10.44 -15.84
C GLU A 75 5.82 11.34 -15.51
N LEU A 76 6.01 12.65 -15.37
CA LEU A 76 4.93 13.62 -15.14
C LEU A 76 4.42 14.27 -16.44
N ALA A 77 4.54 13.63 -17.60
CA ALA A 77 4.24 14.19 -18.91
C ALA A 77 5.01 15.50 -19.20
N GLY A 78 6.26 15.60 -18.72
CA GLY A 78 7.10 16.80 -18.85
C GLY A 78 6.72 17.94 -17.90
N ARG A 79 5.72 17.74 -17.02
CA ARG A 79 5.30 18.70 -16.00
C ARG A 79 6.23 18.66 -14.79
N ASN A 80 6.04 19.62 -13.90
CA ASN A 80 6.80 19.79 -12.66
C ASN A 80 5.94 19.66 -11.40
N ASP A 81 4.74 19.10 -11.55
CA ASP A 81 3.70 18.94 -10.55
C ASP A 81 3.92 17.68 -9.69
N ALA A 82 5.07 17.56 -9.01
CA ALA A 82 5.33 16.45 -8.10
C ALA A 82 4.34 16.48 -6.91
N TRP A 83 3.72 15.35 -6.58
CA TRP A 83 2.64 15.29 -5.58
C TRP A 83 2.76 14.12 -4.61
N HIS A 84 1.97 14.16 -3.55
CA HIS A 84 1.90 13.13 -2.52
C HIS A 84 0.45 12.75 -2.21
N GLN A 85 0.18 11.44 -2.13
CA GLN A 85 -1.09 10.91 -1.64
C GLN A 85 -1.36 11.32 -0.18
N VAL A 86 -2.54 11.84 0.08
CA VAL A 86 -3.10 12.11 1.41
C VAL A 86 -4.47 11.45 1.47
N GLY A 87 -4.59 10.32 2.17
CA GLY A 87 -5.86 9.61 2.25
C GLY A 87 -6.11 8.96 3.60
N ASN A 88 -7.29 8.38 3.73
CA ASN A 88 -7.71 7.62 4.90
C ASN A 88 -8.42 6.33 4.46
N ASP A 89 -9.44 5.87 5.19
CA ASP A 89 -10.15 4.65 4.82
C ASP A 89 -11.30 4.91 3.81
N HIS A 90 -11.53 6.16 3.37
CA HIS A 90 -12.68 6.58 2.56
C HIS A 90 -12.31 7.37 1.29
N VAL A 91 -11.39 8.34 1.43
CA VAL A 91 -11.05 9.29 0.36
C VAL A 91 -9.55 9.35 0.13
N VAL A 92 -9.20 9.74 -1.10
CA VAL A 92 -7.83 10.02 -1.54
C VAL A 92 -7.71 11.49 -1.93
N ALA A 93 -6.55 12.09 -1.71
CA ALA A 93 -6.26 13.44 -2.13
C ALA A 93 -4.80 13.57 -2.57
N ASP A 94 -4.55 14.45 -3.52
CA ASP A 94 -3.22 14.70 -4.04
C ASP A 94 -2.71 16.05 -3.56
N ALA A 95 -1.62 16.02 -2.81
CA ALA A 95 -0.93 17.19 -2.28
C ALA A 95 0.26 17.57 -3.16
N PHE A 96 0.11 18.64 -3.93
CA PHE A 96 1.10 19.04 -4.92
C PHE A 96 2.18 19.93 -4.31
N ASN A 97 3.41 19.77 -4.82
CA ASN A 97 4.55 20.63 -4.49
C ASN A 97 4.19 22.12 -4.67
N HIS A 98 3.38 22.49 -5.66
CA HIS A 98 2.87 23.84 -5.88
C HIS A 98 1.99 24.42 -4.74
N GLY A 99 1.74 23.66 -3.67
CA GLY A 99 1.21 24.16 -2.39
C GLY A 99 -0.30 24.01 -2.23
N TRP A 100 -0.93 23.29 -3.16
CA TRP A 100 -2.37 23.07 -3.24
C TRP A 100 -2.71 21.58 -3.14
N THR A 101 -3.99 21.24 -2.94
CA THR A 101 -4.47 19.87 -2.72
C THR A 101 -5.80 19.62 -3.44
N GLN A 102 -5.89 18.50 -4.16
CA GLN A 102 -7.11 18.01 -4.80
C GLN A 102 -7.70 16.84 -4.03
N LEU A 103 -9.00 16.85 -3.77
CA LEU A 103 -9.73 15.74 -3.17
C LEU A 103 -10.38 14.90 -4.26
N TRP A 104 -10.23 13.59 -4.16
CA TRP A 104 -10.84 12.59 -5.02
C TRP A 104 -11.81 11.71 -4.22
N SER A 105 -12.91 11.32 -4.87
CA SER A 105 -13.94 10.45 -4.31
C SER A 105 -14.22 9.26 -5.21
N GLN A 106 -14.59 8.14 -4.60
CA GLN A 106 -15.12 6.94 -5.25
C GLN A 106 -16.59 6.66 -4.88
N ASP A 107 -17.18 7.38 -3.91
CA ASP A 107 -18.48 7.01 -3.32
C ASP A 107 -19.57 6.75 -4.38
N ARG A 108 -19.66 7.63 -5.39
CA ARG A 108 -20.64 7.55 -6.49
C ARG A 108 -19.92 7.46 -7.84
N ARG A 109 -19.25 8.56 -8.20
CA ARG A 109 -18.42 8.72 -9.40
C ARG A 109 -16.96 8.60 -9.04
N TYR A 110 -16.14 8.29 -10.04
CA TYR A 110 -14.69 8.43 -9.91
C TYR A 110 -14.39 9.88 -10.27
N GLU A 111 -14.27 10.73 -9.26
CA GLU A 111 -14.32 12.18 -9.45
C GLU A 111 -13.32 12.97 -8.59
N TRP A 112 -12.77 14.04 -9.16
CA TRP A 112 -12.15 15.11 -8.39
C TRP A 112 -13.22 16.09 -7.91
N ALA A 113 -13.20 16.51 -6.65
CA ALA A 113 -14.12 17.55 -6.14
C ALA A 113 -13.69 18.98 -6.51
N ASN A 114 -12.40 19.18 -6.74
CA ASN A 114 -11.79 20.49 -6.98
C ASN A 114 -10.62 20.42 -7.95
N LEU A 115 -10.87 19.98 -9.19
CA LEU A 115 -9.86 19.89 -10.24
C LEU A 115 -9.15 21.24 -10.49
N TYR A 116 -7.82 21.19 -10.66
CA TYR A 116 -6.99 22.33 -11.03
C TYR A 116 -7.23 22.72 -12.49
N GLN A 117 -7.86 23.87 -12.70
CA GLN A 117 -8.20 24.38 -14.03
C GLN A 117 -8.03 25.91 -14.07
N PRO A 118 -6.77 26.39 -14.09
CA PRO A 118 -6.44 27.79 -13.89
C PRO A 118 -6.98 28.72 -14.99
N SER A 119 -7.27 28.19 -16.19
CA SER A 119 -7.90 28.95 -17.28
C SER A 119 -9.28 29.50 -16.92
N SER A 120 -9.95 28.88 -15.95
CA SER A 120 -11.30 29.24 -15.48
C SER A 120 -11.29 29.75 -14.03
N ASN A 121 -10.13 30.23 -13.55
CA ASN A 121 -9.92 30.67 -12.16
C ASN A 121 -10.18 29.59 -11.09
N HIS A 122 -10.03 28.33 -11.47
CA HIS A 122 -10.11 27.20 -10.55
C HIS A 122 -8.70 26.73 -10.14
N PHE A 123 -8.38 26.85 -8.84
CA PHE A 123 -7.04 26.64 -8.30
C PHE A 123 -6.99 25.60 -7.17
N THR A 124 -8.01 24.75 -7.02
CA THR A 124 -8.11 23.67 -6.01
C THR A 124 -8.20 24.17 -4.55
N GLY A 125 -7.48 23.65 -3.56
CA GLY A 125 -7.59 24.15 -2.21
C GLY A 125 -6.44 23.81 -1.28
N GLY A 126 -6.71 23.92 0.01
CA GLY A 126 -5.74 23.62 1.06
C GLY A 126 -4.72 24.73 1.28
N PHE A 127 -4.98 25.96 0.84
CA PHE A 127 -4.14 27.14 1.07
C PHE A 127 -5.01 28.38 1.38
N GLY A 128 -4.38 29.52 1.66
CA GLY A 128 -5.12 30.75 1.86
C GLY A 128 -4.27 32.01 1.74
N TYR A 129 -4.88 33.12 2.14
CA TYR A 129 -4.29 34.45 2.04
C TYR A 129 -4.33 35.18 3.37
N LEU A 130 -3.24 35.85 3.70
CA LEU A 130 -3.14 36.72 4.86
C LEU A 130 -3.09 38.18 4.42
N ARG A 131 -4.05 38.97 4.88
CA ARG A 131 -4.08 40.43 4.73
C ARG A 131 -3.51 41.08 5.99
N VAL A 132 -2.43 41.84 5.84
CA VAL A 132 -1.71 42.49 6.95
C VAL A 132 -0.97 43.73 6.48
N ASP A 133 -1.06 44.83 7.24
CA ASP A 133 -0.33 46.08 6.97
C ASP A 133 -0.46 46.56 5.51
N GLY A 134 -1.67 46.45 4.93
CA GLY A 134 -1.93 46.83 3.54
C GLY A 134 -1.38 45.86 2.47
N ARG A 135 -0.87 44.69 2.87
CA ARG A 135 -0.26 43.68 1.98
C ARG A 135 -1.02 42.36 2.01
N THR A 136 -0.99 41.68 0.87
CA THR A 136 -1.52 40.32 0.71
C THR A 136 -0.36 39.33 0.65
N ILE A 137 -0.45 38.26 1.46
CA ILE A 137 0.52 37.17 1.48
C ILE A 137 -0.24 35.89 1.16
N SER A 138 0.04 35.26 0.01
CA SER A 138 -0.50 33.94 -0.30
C SER A 138 0.38 32.84 0.30
N THR A 139 -0.25 31.75 0.75
CA THR A 139 0.45 30.51 1.13
C THR A 139 0.56 29.49 -0.01
N LEU A 140 -0.13 29.72 -1.13
CA LEU A 140 0.08 28.99 -2.38
C LEU A 140 1.53 29.20 -2.84
N TYR A 141 2.23 28.14 -3.24
CA TYR A 141 3.64 28.27 -3.59
C TYR A 141 3.82 29.24 -4.77
N ASP A 142 3.04 29.08 -5.83
CA ASP A 142 3.17 29.90 -7.04
C ASP A 142 2.93 31.40 -6.81
N ALA A 143 2.07 31.74 -5.85
CA ALA A 143 1.67 33.12 -5.53
C ALA A 143 2.37 33.68 -4.28
N ARG A 144 3.30 32.92 -3.69
CA ARG A 144 3.98 33.32 -2.46
C ARG A 144 4.79 34.62 -2.66
N PRO A 145 5.00 35.42 -1.61
CA PRO A 145 5.95 36.53 -1.67
C PRO A 145 7.36 36.04 -2.06
N PRO A 146 8.07 36.70 -3.00
CA PRO A 146 9.40 36.25 -3.44
C PRO A 146 10.43 36.11 -2.32
N SER A 147 10.32 36.92 -1.26
CA SER A 147 11.20 36.91 -0.10
C SER A 147 10.80 35.90 0.99
N ALA A 148 9.71 35.15 0.81
CA ALA A 148 9.23 34.21 1.82
C ALA A 148 10.16 32.99 1.95
N VAL A 149 10.47 32.61 3.18
CA VAL A 149 11.07 31.30 3.44
C VAL A 149 9.96 30.26 3.50
N ARG A 150 10.17 29.15 2.80
CA ARG A 150 9.16 28.12 2.61
C ARG A 150 9.68 26.73 2.93
N ALA A 151 8.80 25.89 3.46
CA ALA A 151 9.04 24.46 3.59
C ALA A 151 7.76 23.69 3.26
N ARG A 152 7.95 22.54 2.61
CA ARG A 152 6.91 21.57 2.25
C ARG A 152 7.31 20.22 2.81
N ARG A 153 6.34 19.50 3.36
CA ARG A 153 6.55 18.18 3.93
C ARG A 153 5.37 17.30 3.57
N PHE A 154 5.67 16.19 2.92
CA PHE A 154 4.77 15.08 2.68
C PHE A 154 4.94 14.12 3.86
N GLY A 155 3.89 13.94 4.66
CA GLY A 155 3.92 13.14 5.88
C GLY A 155 2.79 12.14 5.89
N VAL A 156 2.87 11.17 6.80
CA VAL A 156 1.83 10.15 6.96
C VAL A 156 0.47 10.80 7.21
N GLY A 157 -0.38 10.82 6.18
CA GLY A 157 -1.75 11.33 6.21
C GLY A 157 -1.85 12.85 6.14
N TYR A 158 -0.76 13.58 5.83
CA TYR A 158 -0.80 15.05 5.79
C TYR A 158 0.16 15.71 4.80
N TYR A 159 -0.25 16.88 4.32
CA TYR A 159 0.61 17.86 3.68
C TYR A 159 0.89 19.04 4.61
N GLY A 160 2.16 19.19 5.01
CA GLY A 160 2.63 20.25 5.89
C GLY A 160 3.30 21.37 5.10
N LYS A 161 2.83 22.61 5.31
CA LYS A 161 3.42 23.80 4.70
C LYS A 161 3.83 24.82 5.75
N HIS A 162 4.88 25.56 5.44
CA HIS A 162 5.38 26.62 6.30
C HIS A 162 5.78 27.81 5.43
N VAL A 163 5.15 28.96 5.67
CA VAL A 163 5.45 30.23 5.00
C VAL A 163 5.84 31.27 6.05
N ARG A 164 7.09 31.73 5.96
CA ARG A 164 7.64 32.75 6.85
C ARG A 164 7.90 34.03 6.10
N THR A 165 7.35 35.13 6.61
CA THR A 165 7.52 36.49 6.06
C THR A 165 8.01 37.46 7.14
N ARG A 166 8.16 38.74 6.81
CA ARG A 166 8.60 39.75 7.79
C ARG A 166 7.54 39.95 8.87
N GLY A 167 7.81 39.41 10.06
CA GLY A 167 7.00 39.61 11.26
C GLY A 167 5.86 38.62 11.47
N LEU A 168 5.69 37.64 10.57
CA LEU A 168 4.65 36.63 10.63
C LEU A 168 5.16 35.26 10.19
N ASP A 169 4.58 34.23 10.78
CA ASP A 169 4.87 32.83 10.50
C ASP A 169 3.57 32.05 10.35
N VAL A 170 3.38 31.35 9.24
CA VAL A 170 2.16 30.57 8.95
C VAL A 170 2.54 29.11 8.76
N HIS A 171 1.97 28.24 9.60
CA HIS A 171 2.10 26.78 9.50
C HIS A 171 0.75 26.19 9.15
N GLU A 172 0.70 25.37 8.12
CA GLU A 172 -0.51 24.73 7.61
C GLU A 172 -0.35 23.21 7.61
N PHE A 173 -1.43 22.52 7.94
CA PHE A 173 -1.57 21.07 7.74
C PHE A 173 -2.89 20.79 7.04
N VAL A 174 -2.84 20.26 5.83
CA VAL A 174 -3.97 19.64 5.14
C VAL A 174 -3.88 18.13 5.35
N TYR A 175 -4.90 17.48 5.90
CA TYR A 175 -4.81 16.07 6.26
C TYR A 175 -6.16 15.36 6.19
N ALA A 176 -6.12 14.09 5.76
CA ALA A 176 -7.24 13.18 5.91
C ALA A 176 -7.18 12.60 7.34
N PRO A 177 -8.20 12.80 8.18
CA PRO A 177 -8.19 12.26 9.53
C PRO A 177 -8.25 10.73 9.47
N PHE A 178 -7.38 10.05 10.22
CA PHE A 178 -7.37 8.58 10.30
C PHE A 178 -8.76 8.06 10.62
N GLY A 179 -9.24 7.14 9.78
CA GLY A 179 -10.56 6.54 9.84
C GLY A 179 -11.32 6.79 8.54
N ASP A 180 -12.64 6.81 8.65
CA ASP A 180 -13.56 6.63 7.53
C ASP A 180 -14.46 7.86 7.31
N ASP A 181 -13.90 9.07 7.43
CA ASP A 181 -14.67 10.30 7.16
C ASP A 181 -14.26 10.90 5.80
N PRO A 182 -15.22 11.23 4.91
CA PRO A 182 -14.95 11.69 3.54
C PRO A 182 -14.63 13.19 3.49
N LEU A 183 -13.58 13.61 4.22
CA LEU A 183 -13.15 15.01 4.24
C LEU A 183 -11.67 15.16 4.55
N LEU A 184 -11.14 16.30 4.12
CA LEU A 184 -9.86 16.85 4.55
C LEU A 184 -10.08 17.90 5.65
N LEU A 185 -9.13 17.99 6.57
CA LEU A 185 -9.04 19.08 7.55
C LEU A 185 -7.87 19.99 7.19
N HIS A 186 -8.06 21.29 7.34
CA HIS A 186 -7.01 22.30 7.18
C HIS A 186 -6.80 23.06 8.50
N ASP A 187 -5.68 22.78 9.18
CA ASP A 187 -5.27 23.50 10.39
C ASP A 187 -4.27 24.60 10.02
N VAL A 188 -4.60 25.86 10.31
CA VAL A 188 -3.75 27.03 9.99
C VAL A 188 -3.30 27.71 11.28
N THR A 189 -2.01 27.70 11.57
CA THR A 189 -1.43 28.36 12.74
C THR A 189 -0.62 29.59 12.33
N ILE A 190 -1.10 30.77 12.73
CA ILE A 190 -0.49 32.06 12.41
C ILE A 190 0.16 32.63 13.67
N ARG A 191 1.46 32.90 13.61
CA ARG A 191 2.25 33.47 14.70
C ARG A 191 2.76 34.85 14.35
N ASN A 192 2.55 35.81 15.24
CA ASN A 192 3.22 37.10 15.19
C ASN A 192 4.64 36.94 15.75
N THR A 193 5.66 37.24 14.95
CA THR A 193 7.07 37.12 15.36
C THR A 193 7.67 38.45 15.83
N THR A 194 6.86 39.51 15.87
CA THR A 194 7.28 40.85 16.29
C THR A 194 6.91 41.15 17.75
N ARG A 195 7.42 42.28 18.24
CA ARG A 195 7.12 42.84 19.57
C ARG A 195 5.85 43.70 19.61
N LYS A 196 5.21 43.97 18.47
CA LYS A 196 3.98 44.79 18.38
C LYS A 196 2.79 43.91 18.03
N ALA A 197 1.61 44.22 18.58
CA ALA A 197 0.39 43.53 18.17
C ALA A 197 0.11 43.78 16.68
N LYS A 198 -0.47 42.79 16.00
CA LYS A 198 -0.85 42.89 14.58
C LYS A 198 -2.33 42.58 14.42
N ARG A 199 -3.03 43.40 13.63
CA ARG A 199 -4.35 43.05 13.08
C ARG A 199 -4.15 42.42 11.72
N VAL A 200 -4.72 41.25 11.52
CA VAL A 200 -4.59 40.50 10.28
C VAL A 200 -5.93 39.87 9.94
N SER A 201 -6.17 39.59 8.67
CA SER A 201 -7.31 38.77 8.24
C SER A 201 -6.80 37.57 7.47
N TRP A 202 -7.24 36.38 7.86
CA TRP A 202 -7.03 35.16 7.08
C TRP A 202 -8.21 34.92 6.15
N PHE A 203 -7.91 34.57 4.91
CA PHE A 203 -8.88 34.14 3.91
C PHE A 203 -8.58 32.70 3.55
N GLU A 204 -9.44 31.80 4.01
CA GLU A 204 -9.40 30.40 3.64
C GLU A 204 -9.92 30.23 2.21
N TYR A 205 -9.28 29.40 1.39
CA TYR A 205 -9.71 29.11 0.03
C TYR A 205 -9.79 27.60 -0.23
N TRP A 206 -10.95 27.16 -0.67
CA TRP A 206 -11.20 25.84 -1.25
C TRP A 206 -12.08 26.00 -2.46
N ASP A 207 -11.66 25.44 -3.57
CA ASP A 207 -12.39 25.54 -4.82
C ASP A 207 -13.49 24.47 -4.94
N VAL A 208 -14.38 24.67 -5.90
CA VAL A 208 -15.45 23.72 -6.24
C VAL A 208 -15.45 23.56 -7.75
N ASN A 209 -14.80 22.50 -8.22
CA ASN A 209 -14.67 22.22 -9.64
C ASN A 209 -14.74 20.70 -9.83
N PRO A 210 -15.93 20.10 -9.65
CA PRO A 210 -16.07 18.67 -9.77
C PRO A 210 -15.78 18.22 -11.19
N TYR A 211 -15.04 17.13 -11.34
CA TYR A 211 -14.65 16.60 -12.63
C TYR A 211 -14.72 15.08 -12.60
N GLN A 212 -15.44 14.53 -13.57
CA GLN A 212 -15.62 13.10 -13.75
C GLN A 212 -14.59 12.58 -14.76
N GLN A 213 -13.79 11.61 -14.33
CA GLN A 213 -12.68 11.10 -15.13
C GLN A 213 -13.14 10.29 -16.34
N SER A 214 -14.22 9.51 -16.20
CA SER A 214 -14.69 8.57 -17.23
C SER A 214 -15.03 9.25 -18.56
N ILE A 215 -15.70 10.40 -18.49
CA ILE A 215 -16.11 11.19 -19.65
C ILE A 215 -15.35 12.51 -19.78
N LYS A 216 -14.31 12.70 -18.95
CA LYS A 216 -13.40 13.85 -18.97
C LYS A 216 -14.12 15.22 -18.90
N THR A 217 -15.15 15.32 -18.07
CA THR A 217 -16.07 16.46 -18.06
C THR A 217 -16.35 17.00 -16.65
N ASN A 218 -16.58 18.32 -16.54
CA ASN A 218 -17.02 18.95 -15.30
C ASN A 218 -18.48 18.62 -14.99
N LEU A 219 -18.76 18.26 -13.73
CA LEU A 219 -20.12 17.95 -13.29
C LEU A 219 -20.94 19.22 -13.02
N GLY A 220 -22.24 19.14 -13.28
CA GLY A 220 -23.18 20.21 -13.00
C GLY A 220 -23.31 20.49 -11.50
N LEU A 221 -23.57 21.75 -11.14
CA LEU A 221 -23.73 22.19 -9.76
C LEU A 221 -24.99 23.04 -9.61
N ALA A 222 -25.72 22.85 -8.51
CA ALA A 222 -26.72 23.79 -8.06
C ALA A 222 -26.08 25.12 -7.58
N ALA A 223 -26.90 26.10 -7.18
CA ALA A 223 -26.39 27.26 -6.47
C ALA A 223 -25.86 26.85 -5.07
N PRO A 224 -24.70 27.36 -4.62
CA PRO A 224 -24.21 27.10 -3.28
C PRO A 224 -25.07 27.78 -2.22
N SER A 225 -24.98 27.30 -0.99
CA SER A 225 -25.68 27.87 0.17
C SER A 225 -24.74 28.03 1.36
N TYR A 226 -25.08 28.96 2.26
CA TYR A 226 -24.36 29.18 3.52
C TYR A 226 -25.27 28.93 4.72
N ASP A 227 -24.94 27.90 5.50
CA ASP A 227 -25.52 27.69 6.83
C ASP A 227 -24.75 28.51 7.87
N ARG A 228 -25.39 29.59 8.35
CA ARG A 228 -24.80 30.49 9.34
C ARG A 228 -24.57 29.83 10.71
N ALA A 229 -25.46 28.93 11.15
CA ALA A 229 -25.35 28.27 12.45
C ALA A 229 -24.18 27.27 12.45
N ARG A 230 -24.05 26.52 11.36
CA ARG A 230 -22.97 25.55 11.16
C ARG A 230 -21.71 26.17 10.56
N ARG A 231 -21.75 27.42 10.10
CA ARG A 231 -20.65 28.11 9.38
C ARG A 231 -20.12 27.24 8.24
N THR A 232 -21.04 26.72 7.44
CA THR A 232 -20.78 25.74 6.39
C THR A 232 -21.27 26.29 5.07
N LEU A 233 -20.41 26.25 4.06
CA LEU A 233 -20.77 26.41 2.66
C LEU A 233 -20.98 25.02 2.07
N SER A 234 -22.00 24.85 1.24
CA SER A 234 -22.26 23.60 0.54
C SER A 234 -22.96 23.82 -0.78
N VAL A 235 -22.69 22.94 -1.75
CA VAL A 235 -23.31 22.92 -3.07
C VAL A 235 -23.58 21.49 -3.47
N ALA A 236 -24.79 21.24 -3.98
CA ALA A 236 -25.17 19.94 -4.52
C ALA A 236 -24.65 19.80 -5.95
N GLN A 237 -24.07 18.65 -6.26
CA GLN A 237 -23.93 18.23 -7.66
C GLN A 237 -25.32 17.97 -8.24
N LEU A 238 -25.48 18.23 -9.53
CA LEU A 238 -26.74 17.97 -10.22
C LEU A 238 -26.83 16.49 -10.58
N PRO A 239 -27.99 15.84 -10.42
CA PRO A 239 -28.19 14.47 -10.88
C PRO A 239 -28.16 14.42 -12.40
N ASP A 240 -27.77 13.27 -12.93
CA ASP A 240 -27.78 12.97 -14.37
C ASP A 240 -28.51 11.64 -14.64
N SER A 241 -28.39 11.10 -15.85
CA SER A 241 -29.06 9.86 -16.26
C SER A 241 -28.51 8.59 -15.58
N GLU A 242 -27.35 8.67 -14.96
CA GLU A 242 -26.55 7.57 -14.43
C GLU A 242 -26.34 7.69 -12.90
N ASP A 243 -26.32 8.92 -12.36
CA ASP A 243 -26.31 9.18 -10.92
C ASP A 243 -27.47 10.10 -10.51
N HIS A 244 -28.46 9.52 -9.84
CA HIS A 244 -29.66 10.22 -9.37
C HIS A 244 -29.56 10.74 -7.92
N ASP A 245 -28.50 10.38 -7.19
CA ASP A 245 -28.26 10.81 -5.81
C ASP A 245 -26.78 11.20 -5.66
N PRO A 246 -26.33 12.26 -6.36
CA PRO A 246 -24.93 12.66 -6.37
C PRO A 246 -24.54 13.34 -5.05
N LEU A 247 -23.24 13.52 -4.86
CA LEU A 247 -22.71 14.08 -3.62
C LEU A 247 -22.95 15.60 -3.52
N SER A 248 -22.72 16.13 -2.33
CA SER A 248 -22.59 17.57 -2.10
C SER A 248 -21.17 17.89 -1.66
N ILE A 249 -20.57 18.90 -2.29
CA ILE A 249 -19.26 19.43 -1.89
C ILE A 249 -19.49 20.49 -0.82
N PHE A 250 -18.70 20.45 0.26
CA PHE A 250 -18.84 21.39 1.37
C PHE A 250 -17.50 21.87 1.93
N ALA A 251 -17.53 23.07 2.51
CA ALA A 251 -16.47 23.61 3.34
C ALA A 251 -17.03 24.16 4.64
N ALA A 252 -16.36 23.96 5.77
CA ALA A 252 -16.83 24.46 7.07
C ALA A 252 -15.72 25.12 7.88
N ALA A 253 -16.00 26.30 8.43
CA ALA A 253 -15.13 26.95 9.40
C ALA A 253 -15.37 26.36 10.81
N LEU A 254 -14.47 25.48 11.24
CA LEU A 254 -14.62 24.71 12.48
C LEU A 254 -14.08 25.44 13.71
N ARG A 255 -13.01 26.22 13.56
CA ARG A 255 -12.39 26.99 14.64
C ARG A 255 -11.90 28.35 14.14
N GLY A 256 -12.26 29.40 14.86
CA GLY A 256 -11.90 30.78 14.54
C GLY A 256 -13.13 31.67 14.33
N PRO A 257 -12.92 33.00 14.24
CA PRO A 257 -13.98 33.90 13.81
C PRO A 257 -14.27 33.73 12.32
N VAL A 258 -15.51 34.02 11.93
CA VAL A 258 -15.93 34.16 10.53
C VAL A 258 -16.69 35.46 10.42
N SER A 259 -16.22 36.38 9.59
CA SER A 259 -16.88 37.68 9.36
C SER A 259 -17.55 37.79 8.00
N GLY A 260 -17.35 36.81 7.12
CA GLY A 260 -17.91 36.78 5.78
C GLY A 260 -17.49 35.50 5.05
N PHE A 261 -18.17 35.22 3.96
CA PHE A 261 -17.89 34.13 3.04
C PHE A 261 -17.91 34.62 1.60
N GLU A 262 -17.38 33.83 0.68
CA GLU A 262 -17.53 34.06 -0.75
C GLU A 262 -17.77 32.74 -1.46
N THR A 263 -18.56 32.76 -2.53
CA THR A 263 -18.75 31.56 -3.35
C THR A 263 -18.52 31.73 -4.84
N ASP A 264 -18.19 32.93 -5.28
CA ASP A 264 -18.03 33.27 -6.69
C ASP A 264 -16.57 33.65 -7.00
N THR A 265 -15.98 33.00 -8.01
CA THR A 265 -14.59 33.23 -8.40
C THR A 265 -14.36 34.65 -8.90
N ASN A 266 -15.32 35.25 -9.63
CA ASN A 266 -15.19 36.63 -10.12
C ASN A 266 -15.25 37.64 -8.96
N ALA A 267 -16.17 37.44 -8.02
CA ALA A 267 -16.28 38.28 -6.82
C ALA A 267 -15.02 38.18 -5.95
N PHE A 268 -14.47 36.97 -5.77
CA PHE A 268 -13.30 36.74 -4.94
C PHE A 268 -12.00 37.29 -5.58
N PHE A 269 -11.70 36.85 -6.81
CA PHE A 269 -10.45 37.17 -7.49
C PHE A 269 -10.46 38.57 -8.11
N GLY A 270 -11.56 38.95 -8.76
CA GLY A 270 -11.67 40.16 -9.56
C GLY A 270 -10.47 40.34 -10.49
N SER A 271 -10.07 41.60 -10.72
CA SER A 271 -8.86 41.92 -11.50
C SER A 271 -7.54 41.51 -10.83
N GLY A 272 -7.58 41.04 -9.58
CA GLY A 272 -6.39 40.68 -8.82
C GLY A 272 -5.84 39.28 -9.08
N GLY A 273 -6.66 38.40 -9.62
CA GLY A 273 -6.33 36.99 -9.87
C GLY A 273 -5.84 36.26 -8.61
N ARG A 274 -5.27 35.07 -8.80
CA ARG A 274 -4.76 34.21 -7.71
C ARG A 274 -3.62 34.83 -6.88
N ALA A 275 -2.84 35.76 -7.44
CA ALA A 275 -1.69 36.31 -6.75
C ALA A 275 -2.09 37.29 -5.63
N SER A 276 -3.15 38.06 -5.87
CA SER A 276 -3.64 39.04 -4.91
C SER A 276 -5.14 39.29 -5.14
N PRO A 277 -6.03 38.38 -4.73
CA PRO A 277 -7.47 38.49 -5.00
C PRO A 277 -8.04 39.86 -4.57
N GLY A 278 -8.97 40.40 -5.37
CA GLY A 278 -9.60 41.69 -5.13
C GLY A 278 -10.25 41.78 -3.76
N ALA A 279 -11.02 40.75 -3.38
CA ALA A 279 -11.70 40.66 -2.09
C ALA A 279 -10.69 40.64 -0.91
N VAL A 280 -9.55 39.95 -1.07
CA VAL A 280 -8.48 39.92 -0.06
C VAL A 280 -7.81 41.30 0.08
N ARG A 281 -7.56 42.01 -1.03
CA ARG A 281 -7.00 43.37 -0.97
C ARG A 281 -7.93 44.36 -0.29
N ALA A 282 -9.22 44.26 -0.58
CA ALA A 282 -10.28 45.04 0.05
C ALA A 282 -10.49 44.66 1.53
N ASP A 283 -9.91 43.54 1.97
CA ASP A 283 -10.13 42.96 3.30
C ASP A 283 -11.61 42.70 3.61
N HIS A 284 -12.38 42.28 2.60
CA HIS A 284 -13.83 42.14 2.67
C HIS A 284 -14.32 41.05 1.73
N LEU A 285 -15.29 40.24 2.18
CA LEU A 285 -16.03 39.30 1.34
C LEU A 285 -17.47 39.76 1.24
N THR A 286 -18.08 39.65 0.06
CA THR A 286 -19.39 40.23 -0.20
C THR A 286 -20.56 39.29 0.12
N ASN A 287 -20.26 38.05 0.50
CA ASN A 287 -21.25 36.99 0.71
C ASN A 287 -22.05 36.69 -0.55
N SER A 288 -21.41 36.77 -1.73
CA SER A 288 -22.08 36.47 -2.99
C SER A 288 -22.33 34.97 -3.13
N ILE A 289 -23.39 34.65 -3.86
CA ILE A 289 -23.82 33.30 -4.21
C ILE A 289 -23.55 33.11 -5.69
N ALA A 290 -22.63 32.20 -6.04
CA ALA A 290 -22.38 31.85 -7.43
C ALA A 290 -23.65 31.29 -8.09
N PRO A 291 -23.85 31.52 -9.40
CA PRO A 291 -24.95 30.89 -10.11
C PRO A 291 -24.77 29.36 -10.19
N PRO A 292 -25.86 28.60 -10.40
CA PRO A 292 -25.75 27.20 -10.81
C PRO A 292 -24.89 27.06 -12.06
N ASN A 293 -24.27 25.89 -12.22
CA ASN A 293 -23.44 25.55 -13.37
C ASN A 293 -23.98 24.30 -14.05
N ALA A 294 -24.06 24.32 -15.38
CA ALA A 294 -24.43 23.15 -16.15
C ALA A 294 -23.25 22.16 -16.24
N GLU A 295 -23.57 20.89 -16.44
CA GLU A 295 -22.58 19.88 -16.83
C GLU A 295 -21.84 20.33 -18.11
N GLY A 296 -20.56 19.96 -18.25
CA GLY A 296 -19.76 20.33 -19.41
C GLY A 296 -19.02 21.67 -19.28
N SER A 297 -19.38 22.50 -18.30
CA SER A 297 -18.80 23.83 -18.13
C SER A 297 -17.97 23.93 -16.87
N SER A 298 -16.82 24.61 -16.94
CA SER A 298 -16.15 25.10 -15.73
C SER A 298 -16.96 26.27 -15.17
N GLY A 299 -17.52 26.10 -13.97
CA GLY A 299 -18.39 27.08 -13.32
C GLY A 299 -17.65 28.29 -12.73
N GLN A 300 -18.29 28.98 -11.79
CA GLN A 300 -17.69 30.06 -11.00
C GLN A 300 -17.72 29.77 -9.50
N THR A 301 -18.16 28.56 -9.12
CA THR A 301 -18.34 28.18 -7.72
C THR A 301 -16.99 27.95 -7.04
N MET A 302 -16.81 28.55 -5.87
CA MET A 302 -15.68 28.35 -4.97
C MET A 302 -16.17 28.48 -3.54
N PHE A 303 -15.33 28.23 -2.55
CA PHE A 303 -15.63 28.46 -1.14
C PHE A 303 -14.50 29.25 -0.46
N ALA A 304 -14.83 30.40 0.11
CA ALA A 304 -13.90 31.15 0.95
C ALA A 304 -14.53 31.65 2.24
N PHE A 305 -13.68 31.79 3.27
CA PHE A 305 -14.06 32.36 4.56
C PHE A 305 -13.07 33.45 4.99
N ARG A 306 -13.57 34.56 5.53
CA ARG A 306 -12.72 35.59 6.16
C ARG A 306 -12.73 35.45 7.69
N ALA A 307 -11.55 35.35 8.27
CA ALA A 307 -11.31 35.32 9.71
C ALA A 307 -10.44 36.52 10.15
N PRO A 308 -11.04 37.60 10.70
CA PRO A 308 -10.29 38.72 11.25
C PRO A 308 -9.68 38.38 12.61
N LEU A 309 -8.41 38.70 12.82
CA LEU A 309 -7.62 38.31 13.99
C LEU A 309 -6.83 39.49 14.57
N THR A 310 -6.62 39.44 15.89
CA THR A 310 -5.63 40.28 16.59
C THR A 310 -4.57 39.38 17.20
N LEU A 311 -3.35 39.44 16.66
CA LEU A 311 -2.21 38.65 17.10
C LEU A 311 -1.35 39.45 18.07
N ARG A 312 -1.35 39.04 19.35
CA ARG A 312 -0.44 39.58 20.37
C ARG A 312 1.03 39.30 20.02
N PRO A 313 1.98 40.13 20.48
CA PRO A 313 3.41 39.90 20.28
C PRO A 313 3.84 38.47 20.62
N HIS A 314 4.60 37.83 19.73
CA HIS A 314 5.14 36.46 19.91
C HIS A 314 4.11 35.34 20.12
N ARG A 315 2.80 35.60 20.01
CA ARG A 315 1.73 34.62 20.18
C ARG A 315 1.21 34.07 18.85
N SER A 316 0.58 32.90 18.93
CA SER A 316 -0.03 32.20 17.80
C SER A 316 -1.54 32.04 17.98
N ILE A 317 -2.28 32.02 16.88
CA ILE A 317 -3.67 31.58 16.81
C ILE A 317 -3.75 30.43 15.80
N THR A 318 -4.56 29.41 16.10
CA THR A 318 -4.84 28.30 15.19
C THR A 318 -6.31 28.33 14.75
N LEU A 319 -6.52 28.38 13.44
CA LEU A 319 -7.80 28.22 12.75
C LEU A 319 -7.95 26.77 12.27
N ARG A 320 -9.19 26.34 12.02
CA ARG A 320 -9.46 25.02 11.43
C ARG A 320 -10.63 25.07 10.48
N TYR A 321 -10.47 24.39 9.35
CA TYR A 321 -11.49 24.20 8.33
C TYR A 321 -11.65 22.72 7.99
N ALA A 322 -12.80 22.35 7.43
CA ALA A 322 -13.04 21.06 6.79
C ALA A 322 -13.45 21.31 5.34
N TYR A 323 -13.06 20.41 4.44
CA TYR A 323 -13.46 20.37 3.03
C TYR A 323 -13.73 18.92 2.63
N GLY A 324 -14.87 18.62 2.01
CA GLY A 324 -15.23 17.25 1.66
C GLY A 324 -16.33 17.16 0.62
N ALA A 325 -16.56 15.95 0.12
CA ALA A 325 -17.70 15.57 -0.70
C ALA A 325 -18.45 14.46 0.04
N ALA A 326 -19.75 14.61 0.24
CA ALA A 326 -20.58 13.62 0.92
C ALA A 326 -22.06 13.85 0.60
N HIS A 327 -22.87 12.81 0.80
CA HIS A 327 -24.33 12.95 0.86
C HIS A 327 -24.75 14.08 1.79
N ALA A 328 -25.67 14.94 1.33
CA ALA A 328 -26.08 16.15 2.04
C ALA A 328 -26.52 15.87 3.50
N ALA A 329 -27.21 14.74 3.73
CA ALA A 329 -27.66 14.31 5.04
C ALA A 329 -26.52 14.02 6.04
N ARG A 330 -25.32 13.66 5.57
CA ARG A 330 -24.16 13.33 6.42
C ARG A 330 -23.34 14.55 6.86
N ILE A 331 -23.39 15.64 6.10
CA ILE A 331 -22.52 16.82 6.28
C ILE A 331 -22.65 17.42 7.68
N ALA A 332 -23.87 17.60 8.19
CA ALA A 332 -24.10 18.21 9.49
C ALA A 332 -23.43 17.43 10.64
N ALA A 333 -23.44 16.09 10.57
CA ALA A 333 -22.82 15.23 11.56
C ALA A 333 -21.28 15.32 11.50
N LEU A 334 -20.71 15.30 10.30
CA LEU A 334 -19.27 15.45 10.06
C LEU A 334 -18.75 16.79 10.62
N VAL A 335 -19.41 17.90 10.29
CA VAL A 335 -19.06 19.24 10.78
C VAL A 335 -19.13 19.30 12.30
N SER A 336 -20.20 18.75 12.90
CA SER A 336 -20.38 18.73 14.35
C SER A 336 -19.31 17.89 15.08
N LYS A 337 -18.92 16.75 14.51
CA LYS A 337 -17.83 15.90 15.02
C LYS A 337 -16.52 16.69 15.08
N TYR A 338 -16.12 17.35 13.99
CA TYR A 338 -14.83 18.04 13.92
C TYR A 338 -14.80 19.43 14.54
N ARG A 339 -15.95 20.06 14.76
CA ARG A 339 -16.05 21.27 15.59
C ARG A 339 -15.75 20.98 17.06
N ARG A 340 -16.22 19.85 17.57
CA ARG A 340 -15.99 19.40 18.96
C ARG A 340 -14.62 18.72 19.16
N ALA A 341 -13.92 18.44 18.06
CA ALA A 341 -12.65 17.73 18.06
C ALA A 341 -11.49 18.58 18.66
N SER A 342 -10.95 18.14 19.80
CA SER A 342 -9.74 18.75 20.40
C SER A 342 -8.44 18.17 19.81
N GLY A 343 -7.72 18.92 18.98
CA GLY A 343 -6.48 18.45 18.34
C GLY A 343 -6.60 17.20 17.43
N PRO A 344 -7.52 17.16 16.44
CA PRO A 344 -7.68 16.08 15.47
C PRO A 344 -6.40 15.67 14.76
N LEU A 345 -5.54 16.57 14.28
CA LEU A 345 -4.24 16.21 13.71
C LEU A 345 -3.43 15.32 14.67
N LYS A 346 -3.18 15.80 15.89
CA LYS A 346 -2.42 15.03 16.89
C LYS A 346 -3.09 13.68 17.21
N ARG A 347 -4.43 13.57 17.12
CA ARG A 347 -5.13 12.28 17.27
C ARG A 347 -4.91 11.37 16.07
N SER A 348 -5.03 11.91 14.86
CA SER A 348 -4.77 11.21 13.60
C SER A 348 -3.37 10.58 13.61
N GLU A 349 -2.35 11.39 13.86
CA GLU A 349 -0.94 10.96 13.92
C GLU A 349 -0.68 9.91 15.01
N ARG A 350 -1.40 9.98 16.14
CA ARG A 350 -1.31 8.94 17.17
C ARG A 350 -1.94 7.62 16.71
N ARG A 351 -3.03 7.66 15.94
CA ARG A 351 -3.67 6.47 15.37
C ARG A 351 -2.79 5.86 14.28
N TRP A 352 -2.25 6.68 13.38
CA TRP A 352 -1.23 6.25 12.42
C TRP A 352 -0.04 5.60 13.15
N ALA A 353 0.58 6.28 14.11
CA ALA A 353 1.71 5.73 14.86
C ALA A 353 1.42 4.42 15.61
N ALA A 354 0.16 4.21 16.03
CA ALA A 354 -0.26 2.98 16.69
C ALA A 354 -0.51 1.83 15.70
N TRP A 355 -0.94 2.15 14.47
CA TRP A 355 -1.24 1.16 13.43
C TRP A 355 -0.01 0.77 12.60
N LEU A 356 0.90 1.72 12.34
CA LEU A 356 2.07 1.48 11.51
C LEU A 356 3.01 0.39 12.07
N PRO A 357 3.56 -0.47 11.20
CA PRO A 357 4.36 -1.60 11.63
C PRO A 357 5.67 -1.17 12.28
N GLN A 358 6.07 -1.87 13.35
CA GLN A 358 7.32 -1.66 14.06
C GLN A 358 8.31 -2.79 13.75
N VAL A 359 8.90 -2.73 12.55
CA VAL A 359 9.84 -3.74 12.02
C VAL A 359 11.28 -3.28 12.19
N SER A 360 12.17 -4.17 12.63
CA SER A 360 13.61 -3.95 12.72
C SER A 360 14.37 -5.19 12.27
N PHE A 361 15.16 -5.01 11.21
CA PHE A 361 16.11 -5.99 10.69
C PHE A 361 17.55 -5.68 11.13
N GLY A 362 17.69 -5.08 12.31
CA GLY A 362 18.98 -4.64 12.87
C GLY A 362 19.37 -3.21 12.50
N ARG A 363 20.44 -2.71 13.14
CA ARG A 363 20.85 -1.29 13.07
C ARG A 363 21.27 -0.81 11.67
N GLY A 364 21.73 -1.71 10.79
CA GLY A 364 22.11 -1.37 9.41
C GLY A 364 20.92 -1.14 8.47
N ASN A 365 19.70 -1.46 8.91
CA ASN A 365 18.49 -1.46 8.08
C ASN A 365 17.41 -0.49 8.62
N THR A 366 17.80 0.58 9.33
CA THR A 366 16.83 1.58 9.84
C THR A 366 16.06 2.29 8.74
N TRP A 367 16.65 2.43 7.54
CA TRP A 367 15.95 2.94 6.37
C TRP A 367 14.81 2.02 5.93
N LEU A 368 14.97 0.71 6.05
CA LEU A 368 13.94 -0.28 5.70
C LEU A 368 12.82 -0.31 6.74
N SER A 369 13.14 -0.04 8.02
CA SER A 369 12.13 0.22 9.05
C SER A 369 11.28 1.46 8.75
N ARG A 370 11.88 2.50 8.14
CA ARG A 370 11.17 3.71 7.68
C ARG A 370 10.33 3.39 6.45
N GLU A 371 10.91 2.67 5.49
CA GLU A 371 10.26 2.22 4.25
C GLU A 371 8.95 1.49 4.56
N LEU A 372 9.00 0.44 5.39
CA LEU A 372 7.80 -0.33 5.73
C LEU A 372 6.75 0.47 6.51
N GLN A 373 7.13 1.55 7.20
CA GLN A 373 6.14 2.46 7.80
C GLN A 373 5.52 3.39 6.75
N TRP A 374 6.26 3.75 5.71
CA TRP A 374 5.73 4.52 4.60
C TRP A 374 4.83 3.65 3.71
N ASP A 375 5.27 2.44 3.37
CA ASP A 375 4.52 1.48 2.56
C ASP A 375 3.17 1.13 3.21
N ALA A 376 3.16 0.86 4.52
CA ALA A 376 1.91 0.62 5.25
C ALA A 376 0.97 1.82 5.22
N TYR A 377 1.52 3.04 5.34
CA TYR A 377 0.74 4.25 5.20
C TYR A 377 0.13 4.34 3.81
N THR A 378 0.94 4.31 2.75
CA THR A 378 0.52 4.47 1.35
C THR A 378 -0.58 3.46 0.99
N LEU A 379 -0.40 2.19 1.37
CA LEU A 379 -1.37 1.14 1.10
C LEU A 379 -2.71 1.40 1.77
N ARG A 380 -2.72 1.73 3.07
CA ARG A 380 -3.98 1.97 3.79
C ARG A 380 -4.63 3.28 3.38
N SER A 381 -3.86 4.34 3.16
CA SER A 381 -4.41 5.63 2.71
C SER A 381 -4.97 5.57 1.30
N GLY A 382 -4.74 4.47 0.56
CA GLY A 382 -5.33 4.22 -0.76
C GLY A 382 -6.68 3.51 -0.68
N ALA A 383 -7.17 3.21 0.53
CA ALA A 383 -8.49 2.63 0.69
C ALA A 383 -9.59 3.66 0.38
N THR A 384 -10.61 3.19 -0.32
CA THR A 384 -11.73 3.99 -0.79
C THR A 384 -13.04 3.28 -0.45
N TYR A 385 -14.15 3.98 -0.54
CA TYR A 385 -15.50 3.45 -0.31
C TYR A 385 -16.37 3.66 -1.56
N GLU A 386 -17.22 2.70 -1.89
CA GLU A 386 -18.15 2.80 -3.02
C GLU A 386 -19.59 2.47 -2.59
N ASP A 387 -20.51 3.43 -2.71
CA ASP A 387 -21.88 3.36 -2.18
C ASP A 387 -22.66 2.18 -2.77
N CYS A 388 -22.50 1.92 -4.07
CA CYS A 388 -23.25 0.86 -4.75
C CYS A 388 -22.82 -0.54 -4.31
N GLN A 389 -21.65 -0.72 -3.67
CA GLN A 389 -21.29 -1.94 -2.94
C GLN A 389 -21.60 -1.84 -1.44
N GLY A 390 -21.56 -0.64 -0.87
CA GLY A 390 -21.62 -0.41 0.58
C GLY A 390 -20.37 -0.94 1.29
N ARG A 391 -19.21 -0.88 0.64
CA ARG A 391 -17.96 -1.54 1.07
C ARG A 391 -16.74 -0.70 0.73
N HIS A 392 -15.68 -0.96 1.49
CA HIS A 392 -14.35 -0.45 1.21
C HIS A 392 -13.57 -1.37 0.29
N ILE A 393 -12.69 -0.78 -0.51
CA ILE A 393 -11.73 -1.50 -1.33
C ILE A 393 -10.35 -0.86 -1.24
N ILE A 394 -9.30 -1.63 -1.55
CA ILE A 394 -7.97 -1.11 -1.89
C ILE A 394 -7.76 -1.44 -3.36
N SER A 395 -8.11 -0.49 -4.22
CA SER A 395 -8.03 -0.62 -5.68
C SER A 395 -6.57 -0.68 -6.17
N GLN A 396 -6.37 -0.77 -7.49
CA GLN A 396 -5.05 -0.67 -8.08
C GLN A 396 -4.45 0.74 -7.92
N GLY A 397 -5.28 1.77 -8.04
CA GLY A 397 -4.86 3.18 -7.94
C GLY A 397 -4.21 3.68 -9.24
N GLY A 398 -3.31 4.64 -9.10
CA GLY A 398 -2.56 5.25 -10.20
C GLY A 398 -3.38 5.74 -11.40
N TYR A 399 -2.76 5.76 -12.58
CA TYR A 399 -3.42 6.20 -13.81
C TYR A 399 -4.59 5.32 -14.23
N TYR A 400 -4.70 4.07 -13.75
CA TYR A 400 -5.84 3.22 -14.00
C TYR A 400 -7.13 3.84 -13.43
N GLN A 401 -7.07 4.26 -12.17
CA GLN A 401 -8.22 4.78 -11.47
C GLN A 401 -8.37 6.30 -11.59
N TYR A 402 -7.29 7.05 -11.39
CA TYR A 402 -7.33 8.50 -11.25
C TYR A 402 -7.24 9.25 -12.58
N ASP A 403 -6.88 8.56 -13.67
CA ASP A 403 -6.92 9.08 -15.05
C ASP A 403 -7.93 8.29 -15.90
N ASN A 404 -7.72 6.99 -16.10
CA ASN A 404 -8.52 6.16 -17.01
C ASN A 404 -9.89 5.75 -16.44
N SER A 405 -10.17 6.07 -15.18
CA SER A 405 -11.47 5.87 -14.53
C SER A 405 -11.95 4.41 -14.46
N PHE A 406 -11.04 3.46 -14.30
CA PHE A 406 -11.41 2.06 -14.06
C PHE A 406 -10.61 1.42 -12.93
N GLN A 407 -11.24 0.46 -12.28
CA GLN A 407 -10.67 -0.41 -11.27
C GLN A 407 -10.45 -1.78 -11.89
N GLY A 408 -9.28 -1.97 -12.48
CA GLY A 408 -8.79 -3.27 -12.94
C GLY A 408 -7.37 -3.51 -12.44
N ALA A 409 -6.80 -4.68 -12.65
CA ALA A 409 -7.52 -5.92 -12.91
C ALA A 409 -8.16 -6.46 -11.61
N PHE A 410 -9.20 -7.30 -11.70
CA PHE A 410 -9.92 -7.90 -10.57
C PHE A 410 -9.00 -8.54 -9.52
N ARG A 411 -7.85 -9.06 -9.96
CA ARG A 411 -6.80 -9.65 -9.12
C ARG A 411 -6.14 -8.67 -8.17
N ASP A 412 -6.11 -7.37 -8.49
CA ASP A 412 -5.23 -6.42 -7.82
C ASP A 412 -5.67 -6.10 -6.39
N PRO A 413 -6.94 -5.76 -6.12
CA PRO A 413 -7.41 -5.61 -4.74
C PRO A 413 -7.15 -6.84 -3.87
N LEU A 414 -7.26 -8.03 -4.45
CA LEU A 414 -7.04 -9.32 -3.78
C LEU A 414 -5.56 -9.57 -3.44
N GLN A 415 -4.63 -9.01 -4.22
CA GLN A 415 -3.22 -8.94 -3.88
C GLN A 415 -2.95 -7.87 -2.81
N HIS A 416 -3.53 -6.68 -2.95
CA HIS A 416 -3.27 -5.53 -2.06
C HIS A 416 -3.76 -5.77 -0.63
N MET A 417 -4.80 -6.57 -0.45
CA MET A 417 -5.31 -6.90 0.88
C MET A 417 -4.46 -7.94 1.65
N LEU A 418 -3.54 -8.66 1.01
CA LEU A 418 -2.75 -9.74 1.65
C LEU A 418 -2.03 -9.28 2.94
N PRO A 419 -1.27 -8.17 2.97
CA PRO A 419 -0.68 -7.67 4.22
C PRO A 419 -1.72 -7.07 5.19
N ILE A 420 -2.87 -6.62 4.69
CA ILE A 420 -3.95 -6.05 5.50
C ILE A 420 -4.63 -7.11 6.36
N ILE A 421 -4.64 -8.38 5.92
CA ILE A 421 -5.08 -9.53 6.74
C ILE A 421 -4.37 -9.57 8.11
N TYR A 422 -3.16 -9.03 8.21
CA TYR A 422 -2.32 -9.05 9.40
C TYR A 422 -2.32 -7.72 10.19
N SER A 423 -3.11 -6.75 9.74
CA SER A 423 -3.05 -5.36 10.22
C SER A 423 -4.42 -4.71 10.43
N ASP A 424 -5.41 -5.04 9.59
CA ASP A 424 -6.79 -4.58 9.66
C ASP A 424 -7.75 -5.62 9.03
N PRO A 425 -8.02 -6.75 9.70
CA PRO A 425 -8.91 -7.79 9.17
C PRO A 425 -10.31 -7.32 8.78
N PRO A 426 -10.92 -6.32 9.44
CA PRO A 426 -12.16 -5.71 8.95
C PRO A 426 -12.06 -5.12 7.54
N LEU A 427 -11.00 -4.37 7.21
CA LEU A 427 -10.80 -3.83 5.87
C LEU A 427 -10.54 -4.95 4.85
N ALA A 428 -9.69 -5.93 5.19
CA ALA A 428 -9.46 -7.12 4.37
C ALA A 428 -10.76 -7.90 4.07
N ARG A 429 -11.67 -7.98 5.05
CA ARG A 429 -12.98 -8.61 4.88
C ARG A 429 -13.86 -7.84 3.89
N ASP A 430 -13.86 -6.51 3.98
CA ASP A 430 -14.65 -5.69 3.07
C ASP A 430 -14.14 -5.84 1.63
N VAL A 431 -12.82 -5.89 1.39
CA VAL A 431 -12.24 -6.19 0.06
C VAL A 431 -12.70 -7.57 -0.45
N LEU A 432 -12.65 -8.63 0.37
CA LEU A 432 -13.10 -9.97 -0.07
C LEU A 432 -14.59 -10.00 -0.43
N ILE A 433 -15.43 -9.32 0.36
CA ILE A 433 -16.86 -9.25 0.05
C ILE A 433 -17.05 -8.44 -1.22
N TYR A 434 -16.39 -7.29 -1.35
CA TYR A 434 -16.43 -6.44 -2.54
C TYR A 434 -16.13 -7.26 -3.79
N SER A 435 -14.99 -7.94 -3.82
CA SER A 435 -14.57 -8.75 -4.97
C SER A 435 -15.53 -9.91 -5.25
N ALA A 436 -16.04 -10.59 -4.21
CA ALA A 436 -17.07 -11.61 -4.41
C ALA A 436 -18.38 -11.03 -4.99
N GLN A 437 -18.74 -9.79 -4.67
CA GLN A 437 -19.93 -9.12 -5.24
C GLN A 437 -19.80 -8.82 -6.74
N GLU A 438 -18.59 -8.84 -7.29
CA GLU A 438 -18.33 -8.66 -8.73
C GLU A 438 -18.49 -9.98 -9.52
N GLN A 439 -18.48 -11.14 -8.86
CA GLN A 439 -18.68 -12.43 -9.52
C GLN A 439 -20.11 -12.55 -10.08
N PRO A 440 -20.30 -12.88 -11.37
CA PRO A 440 -21.63 -13.10 -11.93
C PRO A 440 -22.23 -14.42 -11.40
N PRO A 441 -23.56 -14.60 -11.44
CA PRO A 441 -24.17 -15.87 -11.07
C PRO A 441 -23.81 -16.97 -12.09
N GLY A 442 -23.65 -18.20 -11.61
CA GLY A 442 -23.29 -19.36 -12.44
C GLY A 442 -21.79 -19.43 -12.76
N ALA A 443 -21.37 -20.41 -13.56
CA ALA A 443 -19.96 -20.70 -13.80
C ALA A 443 -19.31 -19.77 -14.84
N GLY A 444 -19.67 -18.48 -14.84
CA GLY A 444 -19.11 -17.48 -15.76
C GLY A 444 -17.90 -16.77 -15.16
N GLN A 445 -17.00 -16.27 -16.01
CA GLN A 445 -15.84 -15.51 -15.55
C GLN A 445 -16.25 -14.21 -14.87
N ILE A 446 -15.56 -13.93 -13.76
CA ILE A 446 -15.54 -12.62 -13.11
C ILE A 446 -15.10 -11.54 -14.11
N PRO A 447 -15.74 -10.35 -14.12
CA PRO A 447 -15.28 -9.21 -14.91
C PRO A 447 -13.79 -8.95 -14.74
N TYR A 448 -13.13 -8.55 -15.82
CA TYR A 448 -11.72 -8.14 -15.72
C TYR A 448 -11.57 -6.91 -14.83
N ALA A 449 -12.51 -5.97 -14.91
CA ALA A 449 -12.47 -4.72 -14.16
C ALA A 449 -13.89 -4.19 -13.88
N MET A 450 -13.93 -3.16 -13.04
CA MET A 450 -15.11 -2.36 -12.78
C MET A 450 -14.85 -0.89 -13.13
N VAL A 451 -15.92 -0.16 -13.40
CA VAL A 451 -15.92 1.31 -13.48
C VAL A 451 -16.94 1.87 -12.49
N GLU A 452 -16.95 3.19 -12.36
CA GLU A 452 -17.86 3.92 -11.47
C GLU A 452 -19.31 3.43 -11.50
N ASN A 453 -20.00 3.61 -10.38
CA ASN A 453 -21.32 3.04 -10.12
C ASN A 453 -21.36 1.50 -10.21
N CYS A 454 -20.27 0.82 -9.83
CA CYS A 454 -20.18 -0.64 -9.78
C CYS A 454 -20.54 -1.32 -11.11
N LYS A 455 -20.18 -0.69 -12.24
CA LYS A 455 -20.49 -1.25 -13.56
C LYS A 455 -19.37 -2.16 -14.04
N ARG A 456 -19.77 -3.27 -14.67
CA ARG A 456 -18.87 -4.23 -15.31
C ARG A 456 -18.10 -3.58 -16.45
N PHE A 457 -16.79 -3.81 -16.50
CA PHE A 457 -15.93 -3.44 -17.63
C PHE A 457 -15.08 -4.66 -18.04
N ASP A 458 -15.31 -5.15 -19.27
CA ASP A 458 -14.62 -6.33 -19.79
C ASP A 458 -13.52 -5.93 -20.77
N LEU A 459 -12.28 -6.32 -20.45
CA LEU A 459 -11.14 -6.29 -21.38
C LEU A 459 -10.86 -7.66 -22.02
N GLY A 460 -11.80 -8.60 -21.88
CA GLY A 460 -11.69 -9.98 -22.32
C GLY A 460 -11.63 -10.98 -21.16
N THR A 461 -11.24 -12.21 -21.48
CA THR A 461 -11.14 -13.33 -20.53
C THR A 461 -9.71 -13.58 -20.08
N SER A 462 -9.52 -13.92 -18.80
CA SER A 462 -8.22 -14.16 -18.20
C SER A 462 -8.32 -15.27 -17.15
N ASP A 463 -7.34 -16.17 -17.14
CA ASP A 463 -7.39 -17.46 -16.45
C ASP A 463 -6.88 -17.42 -14.99
N ASP A 464 -6.36 -16.29 -14.52
CA ASP A 464 -5.86 -16.13 -13.15
C ASP A 464 -6.86 -15.42 -12.21
N LEU A 465 -7.98 -14.87 -12.71
CA LEU A 465 -8.88 -14.04 -11.90
C LEU A 465 -9.50 -14.80 -10.72
N ASP A 466 -10.04 -15.99 -10.97
CA ASP A 466 -10.66 -16.81 -9.92
C ASP A 466 -9.65 -17.25 -8.87
N LEU A 467 -8.45 -17.66 -9.31
CA LEU A 467 -7.32 -18.03 -8.46
C LEU A 467 -7.08 -16.98 -7.36
N TRP A 468 -7.08 -15.69 -7.68
CA TRP A 468 -6.77 -14.65 -6.69
C TRP A 468 -7.84 -14.54 -5.61
N LEU A 469 -9.11 -14.77 -5.95
CA LEU A 469 -10.20 -14.83 -4.97
C LEU A 469 -10.01 -16.04 -4.06
N LEU A 470 -9.68 -17.21 -4.64
CA LEU A 470 -9.39 -18.44 -3.89
C LEU A 470 -8.19 -18.28 -2.96
N TYR A 471 -7.11 -17.65 -3.44
CA TYR A 471 -5.90 -17.45 -2.65
C TYR A 471 -6.12 -16.49 -1.49
N ALA A 472 -6.65 -15.29 -1.76
CA ALA A 472 -6.90 -14.29 -0.74
C ALA A 472 -7.87 -14.81 0.34
N ALA A 473 -8.92 -15.53 -0.07
CA ALA A 473 -9.83 -16.20 0.84
C ALA A 473 -9.13 -17.26 1.71
N SER A 474 -8.26 -18.08 1.11
CA SER A 474 -7.49 -19.09 1.85
C SER A 474 -6.57 -18.45 2.90
N GLU A 475 -5.84 -17.39 2.53
CA GLU A 475 -4.93 -16.67 3.43
C GLU A 475 -5.72 -15.99 4.56
N TYR A 476 -6.83 -15.30 4.24
CA TYR A 476 -7.66 -14.63 5.24
C TYR A 476 -8.30 -15.63 6.19
N GLY A 477 -8.92 -16.69 5.66
CA GLY A 477 -9.64 -17.67 6.47
C GLY A 477 -8.72 -18.43 7.42
N LEU A 478 -7.55 -18.81 6.92
CA LEU A 478 -6.51 -19.41 7.75
C LEU A 478 -5.93 -18.36 8.72
N ALA A 479 -5.47 -17.19 8.31
CA ALA A 479 -4.88 -16.25 9.26
C ALA A 479 -5.89 -15.78 10.34
N SER A 480 -7.04 -15.26 9.94
CA SER A 480 -8.02 -14.67 10.88
C SER A 480 -8.66 -15.68 11.83
N ARG A 481 -8.74 -16.96 11.42
CA ARG A 481 -9.55 -18.02 12.06
C ARG A 481 -11.03 -17.69 12.16
N ASN A 482 -11.52 -16.73 11.38
CA ASN A 482 -12.94 -16.38 11.34
C ASN A 482 -13.68 -17.29 10.35
N LEU A 483 -13.79 -18.57 10.67
CA LEU A 483 -14.33 -19.56 9.72
C LEU A 483 -15.80 -19.30 9.36
N ALA A 484 -16.61 -18.83 10.30
CA ALA A 484 -18.02 -18.49 10.07
C ALA A 484 -18.22 -17.30 9.12
N PHE A 485 -17.17 -16.53 8.83
CA PHE A 485 -17.21 -15.47 7.83
C PHE A 485 -17.69 -15.98 6.46
N PHE A 486 -17.26 -17.19 6.08
CA PHE A 486 -17.59 -17.72 4.75
C PHE A 486 -19.05 -18.19 4.64
N ASP A 487 -19.83 -18.16 5.72
CA ASP A 487 -21.28 -18.43 5.71
C ASP A 487 -22.10 -17.16 5.40
N GLN A 488 -21.44 -15.99 5.38
CA GLN A 488 -22.08 -14.71 5.08
C GLN A 488 -22.67 -14.74 3.67
N GLN A 489 -23.93 -14.31 3.55
CA GLN A 489 -24.58 -14.13 2.26
C GLN A 489 -23.98 -12.94 1.51
N VAL A 490 -23.58 -13.19 0.27
CA VAL A 490 -22.98 -12.22 -0.65
C VAL A 490 -23.75 -12.30 -1.97
N ARG A 491 -24.17 -11.13 -2.46
CA ARG A 491 -24.86 -11.01 -3.76
C ARG A 491 -23.89 -11.34 -4.89
N TYR A 492 -24.40 -11.89 -5.98
CA TYR A 492 -23.68 -11.93 -7.26
C TYR A 492 -23.92 -10.65 -8.05
N GLN A 493 -23.02 -10.32 -8.97
CA GLN A 493 -23.23 -9.25 -9.94
C GLN A 493 -24.41 -9.59 -10.86
N GLY A 494 -25.38 -8.69 -11.00
CA GLY A 494 -26.56 -8.90 -11.84
C GLY A 494 -27.74 -9.62 -11.18
N GLY A 495 -27.58 -10.16 -9.96
CA GLY A 495 -28.68 -10.66 -9.14
C GLY A 495 -28.43 -12.02 -8.50
N GLY A 496 -29.27 -12.36 -7.51
CA GLY A 496 -29.12 -13.56 -6.69
C GLY A 496 -28.06 -13.42 -5.58
N SER A 497 -27.95 -14.43 -4.74
CA SER A 497 -26.99 -14.48 -3.62
C SER A 497 -26.59 -15.90 -3.29
N GLY A 498 -25.39 -16.07 -2.73
CA GLY A 498 -24.90 -17.30 -2.15
C GLY A 498 -24.08 -17.00 -0.90
N SER A 499 -23.71 -18.03 -0.12
CA SER A 499 -22.68 -17.83 0.89
C SER A 499 -21.35 -17.49 0.22
N LEU A 500 -20.46 -16.77 0.90
CA LEU A 500 -19.12 -16.53 0.36
C LEU A 500 -18.40 -17.86 0.06
N TRP A 501 -18.68 -18.94 0.79
CA TRP A 501 -18.16 -20.27 0.46
C TRP A 501 -18.69 -20.81 -0.87
N ASP A 502 -19.94 -20.51 -1.24
CA ASP A 502 -20.51 -20.86 -2.55
C ASP A 502 -19.81 -20.08 -3.67
N HIS A 503 -19.52 -18.79 -3.47
CA HIS A 503 -18.71 -17.99 -4.41
C HIS A 503 -17.33 -18.63 -4.66
N LEU A 504 -16.65 -19.12 -3.61
CA LEU A 504 -15.36 -19.80 -3.77
C LEU A 504 -15.48 -21.14 -4.49
N LYS A 505 -16.55 -21.92 -4.23
CA LYS A 505 -16.81 -23.15 -4.98
C LYS A 505 -17.10 -22.87 -6.44
N LEU A 506 -17.81 -21.78 -6.73
CA LEU A 506 -18.11 -21.36 -8.09
C LEU A 506 -16.86 -20.92 -8.84
N ALA A 507 -16.01 -20.11 -8.20
CA ALA A 507 -14.70 -19.72 -8.74
C ALA A 507 -13.82 -20.94 -9.03
N TYR A 508 -13.78 -21.91 -8.10
CA TYR A 508 -13.09 -23.19 -8.34
C TYR A 508 -13.67 -23.98 -9.52
N GLN A 509 -15.00 -24.09 -9.61
CA GLN A 509 -15.65 -24.82 -10.70
C GLN A 509 -15.36 -24.19 -12.06
N HIS A 510 -15.41 -22.86 -12.13
CA HIS A 510 -15.09 -22.12 -13.35
C HIS A 510 -13.60 -22.28 -13.71
N GLN A 511 -12.68 -22.14 -12.75
CA GLN A 511 -11.26 -22.38 -12.98
C GLN A 511 -11.00 -23.80 -13.53
N GLU A 512 -11.54 -24.85 -12.90
CA GLU A 512 -11.36 -26.23 -13.37
C GLU A 512 -12.00 -26.50 -14.75
N ALA A 513 -13.01 -25.73 -15.15
CA ALA A 513 -13.60 -25.82 -16.48
C ALA A 513 -12.67 -25.30 -17.60
N GLN A 514 -11.59 -24.59 -17.24
CA GLN A 514 -10.61 -24.05 -18.16
C GLN A 514 -9.39 -24.96 -18.38
N LEU A 515 -9.44 -26.23 -17.96
CA LEU A 515 -8.32 -27.15 -18.22
C LEU A 515 -8.12 -27.39 -19.72
N GLY A 516 -6.90 -27.12 -20.18
CA GLY A 516 -6.45 -27.33 -21.54
C GLY A 516 -5.90 -28.74 -21.80
N PRO A 517 -5.60 -29.04 -23.08
CA PRO A 517 -5.19 -30.38 -23.52
C PRO A 517 -3.85 -30.86 -22.95
N HIS A 518 -2.94 -29.98 -22.51
CA HIS A 518 -1.67 -30.35 -21.88
C HIS A 518 -1.78 -30.50 -20.35
N GLY A 519 -2.95 -30.18 -19.80
CA GLY A 519 -3.25 -30.18 -18.38
C GLY A 519 -2.87 -28.89 -17.66
N ASP A 520 -2.50 -27.85 -18.41
CA ASP A 520 -2.41 -26.46 -17.96
C ASP A 520 -3.77 -25.75 -18.18
N TYR A 521 -3.93 -24.51 -17.73
CA TYR A 521 -5.19 -23.75 -17.84
C TYR A 521 -5.21 -22.87 -19.09
N LEU A 522 -6.38 -22.77 -19.73
CA LEU A 522 -6.60 -21.99 -20.95
C LEU A 522 -6.58 -20.49 -20.64
N THR A 523 -5.68 -19.76 -21.28
CA THR A 523 -5.36 -18.33 -21.01
C THR A 523 -6.46 -17.31 -21.29
N GLY A 524 -7.55 -17.71 -21.95
CA GLY A 524 -8.58 -16.78 -22.40
C GLY A 524 -8.07 -15.81 -23.48
N SER A 525 -8.82 -14.73 -23.72
CA SER A 525 -8.54 -13.76 -24.79
C SER A 525 -7.53 -12.69 -24.40
N THR A 526 -7.43 -12.36 -23.12
CA THR A 526 -6.53 -11.32 -22.61
C THR A 526 -5.21 -11.92 -22.18
N GLY A 527 -5.21 -13.07 -21.49
CA GLY A 527 -4.00 -13.70 -21.00
C GLY A 527 -4.12 -14.15 -19.55
N ASP A 528 -2.98 -14.35 -18.89
CA ASP A 528 -2.93 -14.69 -17.47
C ASP A 528 -2.57 -13.48 -16.60
N TRP A 529 -1.76 -13.67 -15.54
CA TRP A 529 -1.20 -12.57 -14.76
C TRP A 529 -0.55 -11.49 -15.64
N SER A 530 0.18 -11.93 -16.68
CA SER A 530 0.78 -11.06 -17.68
C SER A 530 -0.26 -10.72 -18.74
N ASP A 531 -0.88 -9.55 -18.61
CA ASP A 531 -1.87 -9.07 -19.57
C ASP A 531 -1.34 -9.14 -21.01
N PHE A 532 -2.25 -9.39 -21.95
CA PHE A 532 -1.97 -9.54 -23.38
C PHE A 532 -1.03 -10.70 -23.74
N SER A 533 -0.80 -11.67 -22.84
CA SER A 533 -0.01 -12.88 -23.18
C SER A 533 -0.66 -13.69 -24.30
N THR A 534 -1.99 -13.74 -24.38
CA THR A 534 -2.68 -14.40 -25.49
C THR A 534 -2.37 -13.68 -26.80
N GLU A 535 -2.37 -12.35 -26.82
CA GLU A 535 -2.08 -11.57 -28.03
C GLU A 535 -0.60 -11.64 -28.43
N PHE A 536 0.32 -11.40 -27.50
CA PHE A 536 1.74 -11.21 -27.83
C PHE A 536 2.57 -12.50 -27.84
N LEU A 537 2.09 -13.56 -27.19
CA LEU A 537 2.74 -14.87 -27.21
C LEU A 537 1.91 -15.91 -27.99
N GLN A 538 0.71 -15.55 -28.46
CA GLN A 538 -0.26 -16.52 -29.02
C GLN A 538 -0.51 -17.68 -28.04
N MET A 539 -0.42 -17.37 -26.74
CA MET A 539 -0.46 -18.35 -25.67
C MET A 539 -1.89 -18.86 -25.52
N THR A 540 -2.04 -20.18 -25.49
CA THR A 540 -3.31 -20.90 -25.31
C THR A 540 -3.42 -21.55 -23.94
N GLU A 541 -2.31 -21.90 -23.30
CA GLU A 541 -2.29 -22.48 -21.95
C GLU A 541 -1.18 -21.88 -21.08
N SER A 542 -1.44 -21.67 -19.79
CA SER A 542 -0.53 -21.03 -18.83
C SER A 542 0.08 -21.99 -17.82
N THR A 543 1.40 -22.17 -17.87
CA THR A 543 2.15 -22.87 -16.80
C THR A 543 2.20 -22.05 -15.49
N LEU A 544 2.09 -20.72 -15.59
CA LEU A 544 2.04 -19.83 -14.44
C LEU A 544 0.82 -20.13 -13.57
N VAL A 545 -0.38 -20.14 -14.16
CA VAL A 545 -1.63 -20.37 -13.42
C VAL A 545 -1.67 -21.78 -12.83
N THR A 546 -1.18 -22.77 -13.56
CA THR A 546 -1.01 -24.13 -13.02
C THR A 546 -0.09 -24.16 -11.81
N ALA A 547 1.06 -23.47 -11.86
CA ALA A 547 1.99 -23.39 -10.74
C ALA A 547 1.39 -22.64 -9.53
N GLN A 548 0.59 -21.60 -9.79
CA GLN A 548 -0.16 -20.89 -8.75
C GLN A 548 -1.20 -21.80 -8.08
N LEU A 549 -2.01 -22.53 -8.85
CA LEU A 549 -3.05 -23.42 -8.33
C LEU A 549 -2.46 -24.64 -7.60
N ALA A 550 -1.31 -25.15 -8.04
CA ALA A 550 -0.53 -26.15 -7.33
C ALA A 550 -0.14 -25.70 -5.91
N TYR A 551 0.02 -24.39 -5.69
CA TYR A 551 0.24 -23.79 -4.37
C TYR A 551 -1.07 -23.46 -3.64
N VAL A 552 -2.06 -22.91 -4.35
CA VAL A 552 -3.29 -22.35 -3.75
C VAL A 552 -4.31 -23.43 -3.36
N TYR A 553 -4.58 -24.41 -4.21
CA TYR A 553 -5.58 -25.44 -3.91
C TYR A 553 -5.28 -26.24 -2.62
N PRO A 554 -4.03 -26.66 -2.33
CA PRO A 554 -3.72 -27.30 -1.05
C PRO A 554 -3.98 -26.39 0.16
N ARG A 555 -3.89 -25.06 0.03
CA ARG A 555 -4.21 -24.11 1.10
C ARG A 555 -5.72 -23.94 1.25
N LEU A 556 -6.43 -23.81 0.15
CA LEU A 556 -7.89 -23.77 0.18
C LEU A 556 -8.45 -25.08 0.76
N ALA A 557 -7.83 -26.23 0.49
CA ALA A 557 -8.17 -27.50 1.11
C ALA A 557 -7.98 -27.48 2.64
N GLN A 558 -6.94 -26.81 3.14
CA GLN A 558 -6.76 -26.62 4.58
C GLN A 558 -7.87 -25.77 5.20
N LEU A 559 -8.34 -24.74 4.48
CA LEU A 559 -9.46 -23.92 4.92
C LEU A 559 -10.78 -24.73 4.87
N ALA A 560 -11.01 -25.49 3.80
CA ALA A 560 -12.16 -26.36 3.64
C ALA A 560 -12.25 -27.40 4.76
N ASP A 561 -11.15 -28.07 5.09
CA ASP A 561 -11.08 -28.99 6.24
C ASP A 561 -11.36 -28.29 7.57
N ALA A 562 -10.80 -27.09 7.77
CA ALA A 562 -11.04 -26.32 8.99
C ALA A 562 -12.52 -25.95 9.13
N ARG A 563 -13.22 -25.73 8.01
CA ARG A 563 -14.67 -25.50 7.93
C ARG A 563 -15.51 -26.79 7.98
N GLY A 564 -14.90 -27.96 7.89
CA GLY A 564 -15.59 -29.27 7.88
C GLY A 564 -16.09 -29.72 6.49
N ASP A 565 -15.73 -29.02 5.42
CA ASP A 565 -16.07 -29.42 4.05
C ASP A 565 -14.99 -30.36 3.47
N HIS A 566 -14.93 -31.57 4.04
CA HIS A 566 -13.91 -32.55 3.71
C HIS A 566 -14.01 -33.08 2.27
N ALA A 567 -15.22 -33.09 1.70
CA ALA A 567 -15.44 -33.50 0.31
C ALA A 567 -14.79 -32.51 -0.66
N PHE A 568 -15.05 -31.22 -0.48
CA PHE A 568 -14.41 -30.18 -1.29
C PHE A 568 -12.90 -30.13 -1.04
N ALA A 569 -12.46 -30.30 0.23
CA ALA A 569 -11.04 -30.39 0.55
C ALA A 569 -10.33 -31.55 -0.17
N ALA A 570 -10.98 -32.70 -0.34
CA ALA A 570 -10.43 -33.82 -1.10
C ALA A 570 -10.31 -33.51 -2.59
N GLN A 571 -11.32 -32.86 -3.19
CA GLN A 571 -11.28 -32.41 -4.58
C GLN A 571 -10.11 -31.44 -4.82
N LEU A 572 -9.99 -30.41 -3.99
CA LEU A 572 -8.91 -29.43 -4.07
C LEU A 572 -7.52 -30.06 -3.97
N ARG A 573 -7.34 -31.09 -3.12
CA ARG A 573 -6.08 -31.83 -3.04
C ARG A 573 -5.76 -32.62 -4.30
N LEU A 574 -6.77 -33.23 -4.91
CA LEU A 574 -6.60 -33.98 -6.15
C LEU A 574 -6.19 -33.05 -7.29
N SER A 575 -6.90 -31.92 -7.46
CA SER A 575 -6.55 -30.90 -8.45
C SER A 575 -5.16 -30.31 -8.19
N GLY A 576 -4.87 -29.87 -6.96
CA GLY A 576 -3.54 -29.31 -6.66
C GLY A 576 -2.39 -30.31 -6.83
N ALA A 577 -2.62 -31.61 -6.59
CA ALA A 577 -1.62 -32.64 -6.86
C ALA A 577 -1.41 -32.89 -8.37
N ARG A 578 -2.49 -32.83 -9.17
CA ARG A 578 -2.41 -32.86 -10.64
C ARG A 578 -1.63 -31.65 -11.14
N ASP A 579 -1.96 -30.45 -10.67
CA ASP A 579 -1.32 -29.21 -11.13
C ASP A 579 0.17 -29.21 -10.77
N LEU A 580 0.55 -29.65 -9.56
CA LEU A 580 1.95 -29.84 -9.18
C LEU A 580 2.66 -30.85 -10.10
N ALA A 581 1.98 -31.93 -10.48
CA ALA A 581 2.53 -32.90 -11.42
C ALA A 581 2.69 -32.29 -12.82
N THR A 582 1.75 -31.45 -13.28
CA THR A 582 1.85 -30.69 -14.54
C THR A 582 3.04 -29.74 -14.49
N THR A 583 3.13 -28.84 -13.51
CA THR A 583 4.26 -27.92 -13.35
C THR A 583 5.61 -28.65 -13.31
N ARG A 584 5.68 -29.86 -12.73
CA ARG A 584 6.92 -30.66 -12.73
C ARG A 584 7.34 -31.19 -14.10
N ARG A 585 6.39 -31.45 -15.00
CA ARG A 585 6.63 -31.86 -16.39
C ARG A 585 7.15 -30.69 -17.23
N GLU A 586 6.75 -29.47 -16.89
CA GLU A 586 7.17 -28.23 -17.56
C GLU A 586 8.64 -27.84 -17.35
N TRP A 587 9.44 -28.69 -16.70
CA TRP A 587 10.88 -28.47 -16.62
C TRP A 587 11.54 -28.60 -18.00
N THR A 588 12.12 -27.51 -18.51
CA THR A 588 12.60 -27.40 -19.89
C THR A 588 13.87 -28.20 -20.19
N GLY A 589 14.59 -28.62 -19.14
CA GLY A 589 15.92 -29.21 -19.24
C GLY A 589 17.06 -28.19 -19.24
N LEU A 590 16.78 -26.92 -19.56
CA LEU A 590 17.77 -25.83 -19.57
C LEU A 590 17.96 -25.15 -18.21
N GLY A 591 17.15 -25.53 -17.22
CA GLY A 591 17.29 -25.05 -15.87
C GLY A 591 16.17 -24.12 -15.40
N TRP A 592 15.00 -24.15 -16.03
CA TRP A 592 13.79 -23.43 -15.61
C TRP A 592 12.52 -24.17 -16.02
N PHE A 593 11.36 -23.65 -15.61
CA PHE A 593 10.04 -24.12 -16.04
C PHE A 593 9.56 -23.31 -17.25
N SER A 594 8.84 -23.96 -18.17
CA SER A 594 8.26 -23.35 -19.37
C SER A 594 7.29 -22.22 -19.02
N ARG A 595 6.92 -21.41 -20.01
CA ARG A 595 5.93 -20.34 -19.84
C ARG A 595 4.49 -20.83 -19.98
N GLY A 596 4.28 -21.83 -20.83
CA GLY A 596 2.97 -22.29 -21.27
C GLY A 596 3.05 -22.85 -22.67
N TYR A 597 1.92 -22.85 -23.37
CA TYR A 597 1.81 -23.36 -24.75
C TYR A 597 1.15 -22.34 -25.66
N SER A 598 1.55 -22.34 -26.93
CA SER A 598 0.83 -21.75 -28.07
C SER A 598 0.39 -22.89 -28.99
N GLY A 599 -0.86 -23.32 -28.84
CA GLY A 599 -1.33 -24.57 -29.44
C GLY A 599 -0.49 -25.75 -28.96
N VAL A 600 0.22 -26.41 -29.87
CA VAL A 600 1.12 -27.54 -29.54
C VAL A 600 2.56 -27.11 -29.24
N MET A 601 2.89 -25.84 -29.44
CA MET A 601 4.25 -25.32 -29.24
C MET A 601 4.44 -24.88 -27.79
N GLN A 602 5.37 -25.50 -27.08
CA GLN A 602 5.74 -25.08 -25.73
C GLN A 602 6.60 -23.81 -25.77
N LEU A 603 6.20 -22.80 -24.99
CA LEU A 603 6.88 -21.51 -24.83
C LEU A 603 7.88 -21.57 -23.66
N GLY A 604 8.95 -20.77 -23.71
CA GLY A 604 10.00 -20.76 -22.69
C GLY A 604 11.06 -21.85 -22.84
N ARG A 605 11.27 -22.38 -24.05
CA ARG A 605 12.34 -23.35 -24.34
C ARG A 605 13.65 -22.69 -24.75
N GLY A 606 13.63 -21.44 -25.20
CA GLY A 606 14.84 -20.67 -25.55
C GLY A 606 15.08 -19.44 -24.66
N ALA A 607 14.15 -19.16 -23.74
CA ALA A 607 14.26 -18.07 -22.76
C ALA A 607 13.60 -18.46 -21.43
N ILE A 608 14.11 -17.91 -20.32
CA ILE A 608 13.47 -18.02 -19.02
C ILE A 608 12.46 -16.88 -18.85
N PHE A 609 11.22 -17.20 -18.51
CA PHE A 609 10.19 -16.23 -18.15
C PHE A 609 10.12 -16.11 -16.63
N GLY A 610 10.03 -14.90 -16.10
CA GLY A 610 10.14 -14.65 -14.66
C GLY A 610 8.92 -15.11 -13.86
N GLU A 611 7.73 -15.07 -14.46
CA GLU A 611 6.46 -15.22 -13.76
C GLU A 611 6.21 -16.63 -13.18
N PRO A 612 6.41 -17.73 -13.93
CA PRO A 612 6.10 -19.07 -13.42
C PRO A 612 7.06 -19.54 -12.31
N GLN A 613 8.28 -19.00 -12.27
CA GLN A 613 9.37 -19.59 -11.49
C GLN A 613 9.17 -19.45 -9.97
N PRO A 614 8.79 -18.28 -9.43
CA PRO A 614 8.49 -18.12 -8.02
C PRO A 614 7.37 -19.05 -7.54
N TRP A 615 6.30 -19.19 -8.32
CA TRP A 615 5.17 -20.06 -7.99
C TRP A 615 5.54 -21.53 -8.06
N ALA A 616 6.34 -21.95 -9.05
CA ALA A 616 6.87 -23.31 -9.10
C ALA A 616 7.75 -23.65 -7.89
N ILE A 617 8.53 -22.69 -7.39
CA ILE A 617 9.30 -22.82 -6.14
C ILE A 617 8.35 -23.01 -4.96
N LEU A 618 7.34 -22.14 -4.82
CA LEU A 618 6.37 -22.18 -3.71
C LEU A 618 5.54 -23.47 -3.70
N ALA A 619 5.14 -23.97 -4.87
CA ALA A 619 4.44 -25.24 -5.02
C ALA A 619 5.34 -26.47 -4.72
N GLY A 620 6.66 -26.29 -4.60
CA GLY A 620 7.60 -27.40 -4.39
C GLY A 620 7.79 -28.26 -5.64
N ALA A 621 7.67 -27.67 -6.83
CA ALA A 621 7.92 -28.34 -8.09
C ALA A 621 9.40 -28.77 -8.27
N PRO A 622 10.42 -27.93 -8.04
CA PRO A 622 11.80 -28.32 -8.28
C PRO A 622 12.35 -29.25 -7.18
N SER A 623 13.12 -30.27 -7.58
CA SER A 623 14.00 -31.00 -6.66
C SER A 623 15.13 -30.10 -6.15
N ALA A 624 15.83 -30.49 -5.09
CA ALA A 624 16.93 -29.68 -4.54
C ALA A 624 18.00 -29.29 -5.60
N LYS A 625 18.37 -30.24 -6.48
CA LYS A 625 19.29 -29.98 -7.60
C LYS A 625 18.70 -28.99 -8.61
N ARG A 626 17.44 -29.19 -9.01
CA ARG A 626 16.74 -28.29 -9.96
C ARG A 626 16.56 -26.90 -9.36
N ALA A 627 16.25 -26.78 -8.07
CA ALA A 627 16.11 -25.50 -7.37
C ALA A 627 17.43 -24.72 -7.38
N ASN A 628 18.57 -25.40 -7.16
CA ASN A 628 19.88 -24.76 -7.25
C ASN A 628 20.17 -24.23 -8.67
N THR A 629 19.86 -25.03 -9.70
CA THR A 629 20.00 -24.59 -11.10
C THR A 629 19.05 -23.44 -11.44
N LEU A 630 17.79 -23.52 -11.04
CA LEU A 630 16.78 -22.49 -11.29
C LEU A 630 17.19 -21.15 -10.67
N VAL A 631 17.59 -21.15 -9.38
CA VAL A 631 18.03 -19.92 -8.71
C VAL A 631 19.28 -19.35 -9.38
N ALA A 632 20.22 -20.18 -9.82
CA ALA A 632 21.39 -19.71 -10.57
C ALA A 632 20.98 -19.04 -11.91
N ASN A 633 20.01 -19.61 -12.63
CA ASN A 633 19.51 -19.07 -13.88
C ASN A 633 18.68 -17.80 -13.69
N VAL A 634 17.78 -17.73 -12.70
CA VAL A 634 17.08 -16.49 -12.33
C VAL A 634 18.11 -15.38 -12.06
N ARG A 635 19.12 -15.66 -11.23
CA ARG A 635 20.16 -14.68 -10.91
C ARG A 635 20.94 -14.24 -12.14
N ARG A 636 21.30 -15.15 -13.03
CA ARG A 636 22.04 -14.83 -14.27
C ARG A 636 21.19 -14.01 -15.22
N PHE A 637 20.04 -14.53 -15.62
CA PHE A 637 19.26 -14.02 -16.74
C PHE A 637 18.32 -12.88 -16.37
N LEU A 638 17.72 -12.93 -15.18
CA LEU A 638 16.68 -11.98 -14.76
C LEU A 638 17.24 -10.89 -13.83
N THR A 639 18.27 -11.21 -13.04
CA THR A 639 18.96 -10.23 -12.18
C THR A 639 20.29 -9.74 -12.77
N GLY A 640 20.82 -10.36 -13.83
CA GLY A 640 22.09 -9.99 -14.45
C GLY A 640 23.35 -10.34 -13.64
N VAL A 641 23.23 -11.11 -12.54
CA VAL A 641 24.36 -11.52 -11.70
C VAL A 641 25.09 -12.69 -12.36
N GLY A 642 26.31 -12.42 -12.83
CA GLY A 642 27.09 -13.42 -13.58
C GLY A 642 26.68 -13.54 -15.05
N ALA A 643 25.86 -12.60 -15.55
CA ALA A 643 25.59 -12.45 -16.97
C ALA A 643 26.85 -11.98 -17.74
N PRO A 644 26.92 -12.22 -19.06
CA PRO A 644 27.95 -11.65 -19.91
C PRO A 644 28.03 -10.12 -19.82
N ARG A 645 29.21 -9.55 -20.07
CA ARG A 645 29.47 -8.11 -19.90
C ARG A 645 28.53 -7.22 -20.72
N GLN A 646 28.11 -7.68 -21.90
CA GLN A 646 27.20 -6.92 -22.79
C GLN A 646 25.77 -6.76 -22.26
N ILE A 647 25.40 -7.45 -21.16
CA ILE A 647 24.06 -7.37 -20.55
C ILE A 647 24.00 -6.24 -19.52
N HIS A 648 25.15 -5.68 -19.12
CA HIS A 648 25.25 -4.55 -18.20
C HIS A 648 24.57 -4.77 -16.83
N GLY A 649 24.48 -6.02 -16.38
CA GLY A 649 24.05 -6.37 -15.03
C GLY A 649 25.11 -6.08 -13.94
N PRO A 650 24.78 -6.25 -12.66
CA PRO A 650 23.48 -6.72 -12.15
C PRO A 650 22.43 -5.60 -12.00
N ALA A 651 21.17 -6.01 -11.86
CA ALA A 651 20.04 -5.14 -11.57
C ALA A 651 20.22 -4.37 -10.26
N LYS A 652 19.79 -3.10 -10.24
CA LYS A 652 19.80 -2.23 -9.06
C LYS A 652 18.44 -2.17 -8.36
N ILE A 653 17.37 -2.39 -9.11
CA ILE A 653 15.98 -2.47 -8.68
C ILE A 653 15.35 -3.68 -9.36
N GLY A 654 14.46 -4.37 -8.63
CA GLY A 654 13.70 -5.53 -9.09
C GLY A 654 14.50 -6.63 -9.81
N SER A 655 13.82 -7.69 -10.21
CA SER A 655 14.28 -8.68 -11.17
C SER A 655 13.43 -8.58 -12.43
N SER A 656 14.07 -8.77 -13.58
CA SER A 656 13.35 -8.70 -14.86
C SER A 656 12.42 -9.90 -15.03
N GLN A 657 11.28 -9.74 -15.69
CA GLN A 657 10.41 -10.84 -16.12
C GLN A 657 10.86 -11.50 -17.43
N SER A 658 11.80 -10.84 -18.13
CA SER A 658 12.37 -11.28 -19.40
C SER A 658 13.90 -11.17 -19.35
N PRO A 659 14.69 -12.08 -19.98
CA PRO A 659 16.12 -11.87 -20.13
C PRO A 659 16.39 -10.79 -21.18
N ALA A 660 17.62 -10.28 -21.21
CA ALA A 660 18.03 -9.35 -22.25
C ALA A 660 18.07 -10.06 -23.62
N ALA A 661 17.53 -9.42 -24.66
CA ALA A 661 17.47 -9.95 -26.02
C ALA A 661 18.85 -10.22 -26.64
N ASN A 662 19.91 -9.58 -26.14
CA ASN A 662 21.28 -9.75 -26.62
C ASN A 662 22.11 -10.74 -25.76
N ASP A 663 21.50 -11.50 -24.84
CA ASP A 663 22.19 -12.60 -24.16
C ASP A 663 22.40 -13.76 -25.16
N PRO A 664 23.65 -14.23 -25.35
CA PRO A 664 23.96 -15.26 -26.35
C PRO A 664 23.34 -16.63 -26.05
N ALA A 665 22.83 -16.86 -24.84
CA ALA A 665 22.12 -18.10 -24.50
C ALA A 665 20.59 -17.97 -24.63
N VAL A 666 20.08 -16.81 -25.05
CA VAL A 666 18.67 -16.61 -25.36
C VAL A 666 18.46 -16.88 -26.85
N THR A 667 17.53 -17.79 -27.16
CA THR A 667 17.21 -18.20 -28.54
C THR A 667 15.73 -18.10 -28.86
N GLU A 668 14.92 -17.63 -27.91
CA GLU A 668 13.48 -17.42 -28.07
C GLU A 668 13.17 -15.96 -27.85
N HIS A 669 12.34 -15.40 -28.74
CA HIS A 669 11.98 -14.00 -28.74
C HIS A 669 10.51 -13.83 -29.05
N SER A 670 9.89 -12.81 -28.46
CA SER A 670 8.56 -12.32 -28.87
C SER A 670 8.68 -10.88 -29.37
N GLN A 671 7.87 -10.50 -30.36
CA GLN A 671 7.84 -9.15 -30.90
C GLN A 671 6.45 -8.52 -30.68
N PRO A 672 6.18 -7.96 -29.49
CA PRO A 672 4.90 -7.29 -29.23
C PRO A 672 4.76 -6.05 -30.11
N ALA A 673 3.54 -5.77 -30.58
CA ALA A 673 3.26 -4.63 -31.46
C ALA A 673 3.33 -3.26 -30.75
N ILE A 674 3.37 -3.25 -29.41
CA ILE A 674 3.22 -2.07 -28.57
C ILE A 674 4.53 -1.37 -28.17
N GLY A 675 5.63 -1.65 -28.87
CA GLY A 675 6.92 -0.96 -28.68
C GLY A 675 7.48 -1.09 -27.26
N ASP A 676 7.99 0.01 -26.70
CA ASP A 676 8.73 0.05 -25.43
C ASP A 676 7.83 0.06 -24.17
N TYR A 677 6.64 -0.56 -24.23
CA TYR A 677 5.60 -0.56 -23.18
C TYR A 677 6.17 -0.81 -21.77
N VAL A 678 7.01 -1.85 -21.64
CA VAL A 678 7.72 -2.20 -20.39
C VAL A 678 9.25 -2.14 -20.57
N GLY A 679 9.70 -1.22 -21.42
CA GLY A 679 11.10 -0.95 -21.72
C GLY A 679 11.64 -1.61 -22.99
N THR A 680 12.93 -1.38 -23.24
CA THR A 680 13.67 -1.84 -24.42
C THR A 680 14.49 -3.10 -24.14
N HIS A 681 14.86 -3.82 -25.21
CA HIS A 681 15.77 -4.98 -25.18
C HIS A 681 15.31 -6.20 -24.38
N ASN A 682 14.02 -6.32 -24.08
CA ASN A 682 13.44 -7.54 -23.54
C ASN A 682 13.45 -8.65 -24.62
N ALA A 683 13.81 -9.89 -24.27
CA ALA A 683 13.77 -10.99 -25.22
C ALA A 683 12.32 -11.46 -25.50
N VAL A 684 11.57 -11.67 -24.42
CA VAL A 684 10.20 -12.19 -24.42
C VAL A 684 9.24 -11.28 -23.62
N TRP A 685 7.94 -11.45 -23.83
CA TRP A 685 6.86 -10.79 -23.10
C TRP A 685 6.49 -11.55 -21.82
N VAL A 686 6.24 -10.92 -20.67
CA VAL A 686 6.32 -9.47 -20.42
C VAL A 686 7.74 -9.07 -20.01
N GLY A 687 8.18 -7.90 -20.47
CA GLY A 687 9.42 -7.28 -20.00
C GLY A 687 9.30 -6.63 -18.62
N GLY A 688 10.29 -5.82 -18.26
CA GLY A 688 10.24 -5.00 -17.04
C GLY A 688 10.46 -5.78 -15.73
N SER A 689 10.54 -5.04 -14.63
CA SER A 689 10.66 -5.54 -13.26
C SER A 689 9.39 -5.17 -12.49
N TRP A 690 8.57 -6.18 -12.19
CA TRP A 690 7.21 -6.02 -11.68
C TRP A 690 7.16 -6.37 -10.19
N TYR A 691 6.75 -5.41 -9.36
CA TYR A 691 6.75 -5.58 -7.91
C TYR A 691 5.92 -6.77 -7.44
N ALA A 692 4.83 -7.09 -8.14
CA ALA A 692 3.96 -8.20 -7.80
C ALA A 692 4.63 -9.56 -7.94
N ILE A 693 5.38 -9.80 -9.02
CA ILE A 693 6.09 -11.07 -9.23
C ILE A 693 7.41 -11.09 -8.46
N ASP A 694 8.11 -9.96 -8.40
CA ASP A 694 9.36 -9.86 -7.65
C ASP A 694 9.16 -10.07 -6.14
N GLY A 695 8.00 -9.67 -5.61
CA GLY A 695 7.62 -10.00 -4.23
C GLY A 695 7.46 -11.52 -4.02
N VAL A 696 6.74 -12.19 -4.91
CA VAL A 696 6.64 -13.67 -4.89
C VAL A 696 8.02 -14.31 -5.03
N LEU A 697 8.92 -13.74 -5.85
CA LEU A 697 10.30 -14.22 -5.98
C LEU A 697 11.08 -14.09 -4.67
N ALA A 698 11.01 -12.95 -3.98
CA ALA A 698 11.64 -12.75 -2.68
C ALA A 698 11.15 -13.79 -1.67
N TRP A 699 9.83 -14.01 -1.61
CA TRP A 699 9.23 -15.04 -0.77
C TRP A 699 9.70 -16.46 -1.15
N GLY A 700 9.60 -16.84 -2.42
CA GLY A 700 9.99 -18.15 -2.93
C GLY A 700 11.46 -18.46 -2.67
N LEU A 701 12.36 -17.50 -2.88
CA LEU A 701 13.78 -17.65 -2.53
C LEU A 701 13.98 -17.90 -1.02
N GLY A 702 13.14 -17.31 -0.17
CA GLY A 702 13.16 -17.53 1.27
C GLY A 702 12.89 -18.99 1.65
N THR A 703 11.91 -19.62 1.01
CA THR A 703 11.49 -21.01 1.31
C THR A 703 12.56 -22.05 0.96
N LEU A 704 13.52 -21.70 0.09
CA LEU A 704 14.66 -22.54 -0.31
C LEU A 704 15.80 -22.56 0.72
N GLN A 705 15.61 -22.00 1.91
CA GLN A 705 16.57 -22.05 3.01
C GLN A 705 16.98 -23.50 3.34
N GLY A 706 18.28 -23.78 3.29
CA GLY A 706 18.82 -25.12 3.55
C GLY A 706 18.75 -26.07 2.35
N ILE A 707 18.14 -25.63 1.25
CA ILE A 707 18.08 -26.35 -0.03
C ILE A 707 19.08 -25.71 -1.01
N VAL A 708 18.97 -24.39 -1.21
CA VAL A 708 19.88 -23.64 -2.09
C VAL A 708 20.89 -22.84 -1.26
N PRO A 709 22.19 -22.94 -1.56
CA PRO A 709 23.20 -22.11 -0.89
C PRO A 709 22.89 -20.62 -1.01
N ASN A 710 22.97 -19.89 0.10
CA ASN A 710 22.69 -18.45 0.21
C ASN A 710 21.25 -18.01 -0.12
N ALA A 711 20.28 -18.92 -0.23
CA ALA A 711 18.89 -18.59 -0.57
C ALA A 711 18.30 -17.41 0.25
N VAL A 712 18.44 -17.45 1.58
CA VAL A 712 17.96 -16.36 2.46
C VAL A 712 18.65 -15.01 2.24
N ARG A 713 19.88 -15.00 1.72
CA ARG A 713 20.56 -13.75 1.34
C ARG A 713 20.03 -13.23 0.01
N TYR A 714 19.69 -14.13 -0.92
CA TYR A 714 19.10 -13.76 -2.20
C TYR A 714 17.68 -13.24 -2.02
N ALA A 715 16.89 -13.90 -1.17
CA ALA A 715 15.56 -13.45 -0.78
C ALA A 715 15.57 -12.03 -0.19
N PHE A 716 16.47 -11.78 0.77
CA PHE A 716 16.60 -10.47 1.39
C PHE A 716 17.20 -9.41 0.47
N ASP A 717 17.97 -9.82 -0.55
CA ASP A 717 18.47 -8.92 -1.60
C ASP A 717 17.35 -8.51 -2.55
N GLU A 718 16.55 -9.47 -3.04
CA GLU A 718 15.36 -9.22 -3.86
C GLU A 718 14.38 -8.29 -3.14
N PHE A 719 14.03 -8.61 -1.89
CA PHE A 719 13.17 -7.76 -1.06
C PHE A 719 13.68 -6.31 -0.96
N ARG A 720 15.00 -6.11 -0.84
CA ARG A 720 15.57 -4.76 -0.77
C ARG A 720 15.57 -4.03 -2.10
N ARG A 721 15.76 -4.73 -3.22
CA ARG A 721 15.73 -4.14 -4.56
C ARG A 721 14.32 -3.69 -4.97
N ASN A 722 13.28 -4.24 -4.34
CA ASN A 722 11.86 -3.91 -4.56
C ASN A 722 11.33 -2.82 -3.59
N THR A 723 12.17 -1.82 -3.30
CA THR A 723 11.81 -0.68 -2.41
C THR A 723 11.96 0.64 -3.16
N LEU A 724 11.15 1.64 -2.81
CA LEU A 724 11.30 3.02 -3.29
C LEU A 724 12.71 3.52 -2.95
N ALA A 725 13.22 3.19 -1.77
CA ALA A 725 14.58 3.55 -1.37
C ALA A 725 15.67 3.00 -2.31
N ALA A 726 15.50 1.81 -2.88
CA ALA A 726 16.44 1.26 -3.87
C ALA A 726 16.38 2.05 -5.18
N HIS A 727 15.18 2.34 -5.68
CA HIS A 727 14.98 3.15 -6.88
C HIS A 727 15.55 4.56 -6.71
N ALA A 728 15.11 5.30 -5.70
CA ALA A 728 15.59 6.66 -5.45
C ALA A 728 17.11 6.74 -5.20
N THR A 729 17.74 5.66 -4.73
CA THR A 729 19.20 5.58 -4.61
C THR A 729 19.88 5.34 -5.95
N ALA A 730 19.32 4.48 -6.80
CA ALA A 730 19.84 4.20 -8.12
C ALA A 730 19.64 5.37 -9.09
N TYR A 731 18.51 6.07 -8.97
CA TYR A 731 18.03 7.10 -9.89
C TYR A 731 17.58 8.37 -9.14
N PRO A 732 18.47 9.05 -8.39
CA PRO A 732 18.12 10.15 -7.49
C PRO A 732 17.58 11.42 -8.19
N ARG A 733 17.47 11.42 -9.52
CA ARG A 733 16.98 12.52 -10.36
C ARG A 733 15.57 12.29 -10.92
N HIS A 734 14.95 11.16 -10.59
CA HIS A 734 13.60 10.79 -11.01
C HIS A 734 12.65 10.90 -9.83
N TRP A 735 11.45 11.44 -10.09
CA TRP A 735 10.45 11.66 -9.05
C TRP A 735 9.75 10.35 -8.71
N ASP A 736 9.33 9.63 -9.74
CA ASP A 736 8.75 8.32 -9.56
C ASP A 736 9.75 7.36 -8.91
N GLY A 737 9.27 6.48 -8.05
CA GLY A 737 10.12 5.65 -7.20
C GLY A 737 10.74 6.36 -5.98
N THR A 738 10.41 7.64 -5.71
CA THR A 738 10.92 8.34 -4.51
C THR A 738 10.02 8.19 -3.29
N ILE A 739 8.71 8.44 -3.43
CA ILE A 739 7.72 8.34 -2.34
C ILE A 739 6.47 7.55 -2.74
N SER A 740 6.32 7.25 -4.01
CA SER A 740 5.33 6.37 -4.62
C SER A 740 5.97 5.85 -5.91
N VAL A 741 5.38 4.81 -6.48
CA VAL A 741 5.81 4.22 -7.74
C VAL A 741 4.63 3.61 -8.47
N ASP A 742 4.78 3.43 -9.77
CA ASP A 742 3.89 2.57 -10.56
C ASP A 742 4.15 1.07 -10.32
N ASP A 743 3.36 0.20 -10.95
CA ASP A 743 3.39 -1.27 -10.83
C ASP A 743 4.67 -1.95 -11.33
N VAL A 744 5.35 -1.32 -12.29
CA VAL A 744 6.53 -1.85 -12.98
C VAL A 744 7.60 -0.79 -13.16
N CYS A 745 8.87 -1.21 -13.17
CA CYS A 745 9.98 -0.40 -13.68
C CYS A 745 10.69 -1.09 -14.84
N ARG A 746 11.29 -0.32 -15.75
CA ARG A 746 12.05 -0.89 -16.87
C ARG A 746 13.25 -1.68 -16.35
N SER A 747 13.53 -2.82 -16.98
CA SER A 747 14.61 -3.73 -16.58
C SER A 747 15.99 -3.11 -16.77
N PHE A 748 16.96 -3.61 -16.00
CA PHE A 748 18.31 -3.05 -15.89
C PHE A 748 19.12 -2.97 -17.21
N TYR A 749 18.75 -3.75 -18.23
CA TYR A 749 19.37 -3.74 -19.56
C TYR A 749 18.66 -2.82 -20.57
N SER A 750 17.53 -2.22 -20.20
CA SER A 750 16.85 -1.21 -21.03
C SER A 750 17.71 0.05 -21.11
N ASP A 751 17.50 0.87 -22.14
CA ASP A 751 18.18 2.16 -22.31
C ASP A 751 17.81 3.17 -21.22
N SER A 752 16.66 2.98 -20.58
CA SER A 752 16.11 3.90 -19.60
C SER A 752 15.58 3.16 -18.36
N PRO A 753 16.42 2.44 -17.60
CA PRO A 753 16.00 1.59 -16.49
C PRO A 753 15.47 2.38 -15.28
N GLN A 754 15.56 3.71 -15.31
CA GLN A 754 15.01 4.62 -14.32
C GLN A 754 13.50 4.84 -14.45
N ILE A 755 12.92 4.58 -15.63
CA ILE A 755 11.50 4.86 -15.90
C ILE A 755 10.66 3.71 -15.34
N CYS A 756 9.56 4.08 -14.69
CA CYS A 756 8.53 3.18 -14.20
C CYS A 756 7.19 3.51 -14.85
N GLY A 757 6.24 2.58 -14.69
CA GLY A 757 4.96 2.57 -15.39
C GLY A 757 5.01 1.85 -16.74
N THR A 758 3.82 1.48 -17.21
CA THR A 758 3.61 0.81 -18.50
C THR A 758 3.49 1.77 -19.69
N GLY A 759 3.51 3.07 -19.43
CA GLY A 759 3.35 4.10 -20.46
C GLY A 759 1.91 4.27 -20.97
N LEU A 760 0.91 3.61 -20.36
CA LEU A 760 -0.51 3.80 -20.68
C LEU A 760 -0.96 5.26 -20.50
N SER A 761 -0.43 5.93 -19.49
CA SER A 761 -0.59 7.37 -19.29
C SER A 761 0.61 7.93 -18.54
N SER A 762 0.86 9.23 -18.73
CA SER A 762 1.75 10.05 -17.88
C SER A 762 1.03 11.28 -17.33
N ASN A 763 -0.30 11.33 -17.50
CA ASN A 763 -1.14 12.37 -16.90
C ASN A 763 -1.29 12.17 -15.38
N TYR A 764 -1.04 10.95 -14.91
CA TYR A 764 -1.02 10.55 -13.51
C TYR A 764 0.06 9.48 -13.34
N ASP A 765 0.89 9.58 -12.30
CA ASP A 765 2.11 8.78 -12.14
C ASP A 765 2.37 8.47 -10.67
N GLY A 766 2.54 7.20 -10.33
CA GLY A 766 2.61 6.69 -8.97
C GLY A 766 1.23 6.33 -8.39
N GLN A 767 1.17 6.11 -7.06
CA GLN A 767 -0.02 5.63 -6.33
C GLN A 767 -0.55 4.26 -6.79
N ILE A 768 0.28 3.41 -7.39
CA ILE A 768 -0.09 2.02 -7.60
C ILE A 768 0.28 1.18 -6.38
N MET A 769 -0.65 0.34 -5.92
CA MET A 769 -0.57 -0.30 -4.60
C MET A 769 0.28 -1.58 -4.57
N HIS A 770 0.82 -2.04 -5.70
CA HIS A 770 1.62 -3.28 -5.76
C HIS A 770 2.90 -3.20 -4.92
N GLN A 771 3.73 -2.17 -5.10
CA GLN A 771 4.97 -2.02 -4.35
C GLN A 771 4.74 -2.00 -2.83
N PRO A 772 3.86 -1.13 -2.27
CA PRO A 772 3.66 -1.11 -0.82
C PRO A 772 3.00 -2.40 -0.30
N ALA A 773 2.09 -3.02 -1.05
CA ALA A 773 1.47 -4.29 -0.65
C ALA A 773 2.50 -5.42 -0.54
N TRP A 774 3.30 -5.63 -1.59
CA TRP A 774 4.25 -6.72 -1.65
C TRP A 774 5.43 -6.52 -0.69
N SER A 775 5.93 -5.29 -0.52
CA SER A 775 6.94 -4.98 0.50
C SER A 775 6.53 -5.39 1.92
N LEU A 776 5.26 -5.13 2.29
CA LEU A 776 4.73 -5.52 3.60
C LEU A 776 4.51 -7.03 3.71
N PHE A 777 3.97 -7.64 2.65
CA PHE A 777 3.68 -9.07 2.65
C PHE A 777 4.96 -9.91 2.67
N ASP A 778 5.99 -9.51 1.93
CA ASP A 778 7.31 -10.12 1.94
C ASP A 778 7.96 -10.03 3.32
N ALA A 779 7.84 -8.89 4.01
CA ALA A 779 8.34 -8.77 5.38
C ALA A 779 7.69 -9.81 6.32
N ILE A 780 6.39 -10.11 6.13
CA ILE A 780 5.65 -11.14 6.88
C ILE A 780 6.12 -12.54 6.50
N LYS A 781 6.22 -12.83 5.19
CA LYS A 781 6.61 -14.15 4.68
C LYS A 781 8.08 -14.48 4.96
N LEU A 782 9.00 -13.52 4.82
CA LEU A 782 10.40 -13.69 5.21
C LEU A 782 10.60 -13.80 6.72
N ALA A 783 9.74 -13.18 7.53
CA ALA A 783 9.69 -13.45 8.97
C ALA A 783 9.18 -14.87 9.29
N GLY A 784 8.68 -15.59 8.29
CA GLY A 784 8.30 -16.99 8.36
C GLY A 784 6.91 -17.24 8.91
N ILE A 785 6.05 -16.22 8.92
CA ILE A 785 4.69 -16.30 9.48
C ILE A 785 3.78 -16.96 8.45
N GLU A 786 3.30 -18.16 8.77
CA GLU A 786 2.54 -18.97 7.82
C GLU A 786 1.31 -19.60 8.50
N PRO A 787 0.08 -19.20 8.15
CA PRO A 787 -1.12 -19.83 8.68
C PRO A 787 -1.32 -21.23 8.06
N THR A 788 -1.83 -22.16 8.87
CA THR A 788 -2.02 -23.58 8.53
C THR A 788 -3.42 -24.04 8.89
N ALA A 789 -3.88 -25.24 8.55
CA ALA A 789 -5.21 -25.74 8.97
C ALA A 789 -5.47 -25.62 10.49
N THR A 790 -4.46 -25.82 11.34
CA THR A 790 -4.64 -25.92 12.81
C THR A 790 -4.06 -24.74 13.61
N GLY A 791 -3.44 -23.77 12.94
CA GLY A 791 -2.79 -22.64 13.59
C GLY A 791 -1.70 -22.02 12.73
N TYR A 792 -0.49 -21.84 13.24
CA TYR A 792 0.59 -21.15 12.52
C TYR A 792 1.92 -21.90 12.61
N SER A 793 2.65 -21.91 11.49
CA SER A 793 4.08 -22.16 11.44
C SER A 793 4.83 -20.83 11.49
N ILE A 794 5.95 -20.81 12.22
CA ILE A 794 6.85 -19.66 12.32
C ILE A 794 8.27 -20.15 12.03
N ALA A 795 8.74 -19.90 10.81
CA ALA A 795 10.02 -20.39 10.29
C ALA A 795 10.78 -19.27 9.56
N PRO A 796 11.56 -18.42 10.27
CA PRO A 796 12.15 -17.23 9.65
C PRO A 796 13.19 -17.52 8.56
N HIS A 797 13.07 -16.81 7.44
CA HIS A 797 13.90 -16.93 6.25
C HIS A 797 14.79 -15.69 6.05
N LEU A 798 15.43 -15.23 7.12
CA LEU A 798 16.25 -14.01 7.14
C LEU A 798 17.74 -14.33 7.31
N PRO A 799 18.65 -13.53 6.72
CA PRO A 799 20.10 -13.78 6.78
C PRO A 799 20.73 -13.42 8.14
N PHE A 800 19.92 -13.06 9.14
CA PHE A 800 20.34 -12.67 10.47
C PHE A 800 19.51 -13.35 11.55
N ALA A 801 20.14 -13.65 12.68
CA ALA A 801 19.50 -14.37 13.79
C ALA A 801 18.64 -13.49 14.71
N ARG A 802 18.71 -12.16 14.57
CA ARG A 802 18.01 -11.21 15.44
C ARG A 802 17.22 -10.21 14.63
N PHE A 803 15.92 -10.13 14.93
CA PHE A 803 15.01 -9.17 14.31
C PHE A 803 13.74 -9.03 15.15
N SER A 804 12.95 -8.02 14.85
CA SER A 804 11.60 -7.89 15.39
C SER A 804 10.65 -7.37 14.33
N LEU A 805 9.46 -7.91 14.28
CA LEU A 805 8.36 -7.48 13.44
C LEU A 805 7.13 -7.35 14.32
N ARG A 806 6.44 -6.20 14.28
CA ARG A 806 5.20 -5.99 15.04
C ARG A 806 4.23 -5.22 14.15
N PHE A 807 3.31 -5.95 13.56
CA PHE A 807 2.10 -5.43 12.92
C PHE A 807 0.96 -5.43 13.97
N PRO A 808 -0.15 -4.73 13.72
CA PRO A 808 -1.26 -4.68 14.68
C PRO A 808 -1.71 -6.06 15.18
N ASP A 809 -1.90 -7.03 14.27
CA ASP A 809 -2.50 -8.33 14.62
C ASP A 809 -1.50 -9.50 14.68
N VAL A 810 -0.25 -9.27 14.26
CA VAL A 810 0.83 -10.26 14.39
C VAL A 810 2.15 -9.63 14.78
N GLY A 811 2.87 -10.28 15.69
CA GLY A 811 4.22 -9.85 16.05
C GLY A 811 5.14 -11.00 16.39
N LEU A 812 6.43 -10.79 16.11
CA LEU A 812 7.51 -11.73 16.28
C LEU A 812 8.79 -11.01 16.68
N SER A 813 9.57 -11.60 17.57
CA SER A 813 10.93 -11.16 17.85
C SER A 813 11.83 -12.34 18.16
N TYR A 814 12.90 -12.44 17.38
CA TYR A 814 14.00 -13.36 17.64
C TYR A 814 15.16 -12.60 18.28
N GLU A 815 15.53 -13.04 19.47
CA GLU A 815 16.58 -12.44 20.30
C GLU A 815 17.63 -13.50 20.67
N ALA A 816 18.69 -13.10 21.36
CA ALA A 816 19.82 -14.00 21.64
C ALA A 816 19.45 -15.26 22.45
N ARG A 817 18.46 -15.16 23.34
CA ARG A 817 18.07 -16.24 24.28
C ARG A 817 16.57 -16.51 24.31
N ARG A 818 15.82 -15.92 23.38
CA ARG A 818 14.38 -16.10 23.30
C ARG A 818 13.83 -15.82 21.91
N ALA A 819 12.79 -16.53 21.55
CA ALA A 819 11.84 -16.15 20.51
C ALA A 819 10.51 -15.84 21.19
N ARG A 820 9.83 -14.77 20.78
CA ARG A 820 8.52 -14.41 21.34
C ARG A 820 7.65 -13.75 20.29
N GLY A 821 6.36 -13.79 20.48
CA GLY A 821 5.41 -13.21 19.54
C GLY A 821 4.02 -13.06 20.13
N TYR A 822 3.12 -12.56 19.30
CA TYR A 822 1.69 -12.55 19.56
C TYR A 822 0.90 -12.76 18.27
N LEU A 823 -0.32 -13.24 18.43
CA LEU A 823 -1.35 -13.28 17.41
C LEU A 823 -2.63 -12.68 17.96
N VAL A 824 -3.34 -11.89 17.16
CA VAL A 824 -4.69 -11.41 17.46
C VAL A 824 -5.67 -12.26 16.65
N LEU A 825 -6.40 -13.14 17.34
CA LEU A 825 -7.39 -14.00 16.70
C LEU A 825 -8.72 -13.23 16.56
N GLN A 826 -9.41 -13.33 15.43
CA GLN A 826 -10.70 -12.66 15.26
C GLN A 826 -11.80 -13.28 16.13
N GLN A 827 -11.65 -14.56 16.49
CA GLN A 827 -12.56 -15.31 17.35
C GLN A 827 -11.82 -15.89 18.56
N LYS A 828 -12.56 -16.19 19.63
CA LYS A 828 -12.01 -16.93 20.78
C LYS A 828 -11.65 -18.34 20.32
N GLY A 829 -10.43 -18.79 20.61
CA GLY A 829 -10.00 -20.11 20.18
C GLY A 829 -8.63 -20.51 20.70
N SER A 830 -8.23 -21.72 20.33
CA SER A 830 -6.89 -22.23 20.56
C SER A 830 -6.30 -22.70 19.23
N VAL A 831 -5.12 -22.17 18.90
CA VAL A 831 -4.37 -22.53 17.69
C VAL A 831 -3.10 -23.29 18.06
N ARG A 832 -2.61 -24.14 17.16
CA ARG A 832 -1.30 -24.78 17.31
C ARG A 832 -0.22 -23.88 16.73
N LEU A 833 0.83 -23.62 17.50
CA LEU A 833 2.04 -22.96 17.01
C LEU A 833 3.13 -23.99 16.78
N ALA A 834 3.83 -23.87 15.66
CA ALA A 834 5.05 -24.59 15.34
C ALA A 834 6.15 -23.56 15.07
N VAL A 835 7.04 -23.34 16.04
CA VAL A 835 8.07 -22.29 15.97
C VAL A 835 9.44 -22.91 15.76
N GLN A 836 10.09 -22.61 14.63
CA GLN A 836 11.44 -23.04 14.35
C GLN A 836 12.44 -22.15 15.11
N LEU A 837 13.30 -22.78 15.91
CA LEU A 837 14.31 -22.09 16.70
C LEU A 837 15.64 -21.92 15.92
N PRO A 838 16.46 -20.89 16.23
CA PRO A 838 17.79 -20.74 15.64
C PRO A 838 18.74 -21.87 16.05
N SER A 839 19.85 -22.05 15.31
CA SER A 839 20.80 -23.17 15.52
C SER A 839 21.51 -23.10 16.86
N SER A 840 21.56 -21.91 17.44
CA SER A 840 22.15 -21.63 18.74
C SER A 840 21.27 -22.03 19.93
N ALA A 841 19.99 -22.38 19.73
CA ALA A 841 19.07 -22.73 20.82
C ALA A 841 19.22 -24.21 21.23
N PRO A 842 19.64 -24.52 22.48
CA PRO A 842 19.80 -25.90 22.93
C PRO A 842 18.46 -26.49 23.38
N ALA A 843 18.07 -27.62 22.76
CA ALA A 843 16.81 -28.32 23.00
C ALA A 843 16.58 -28.71 24.48
N ALA A 844 17.64 -29.05 25.21
CA ALA A 844 17.55 -29.48 26.61
C ALA A 844 17.13 -28.38 27.61
N SER A 845 17.13 -27.10 27.19
CA SER A 845 16.90 -25.95 28.09
C SER A 845 15.65 -25.12 27.76
N LEU A 846 14.80 -25.63 26.87
CA LEU A 846 13.67 -24.86 26.35
C LEU A 846 12.56 -24.71 27.40
N VAL A 847 12.08 -23.48 27.58
CA VAL A 847 10.87 -23.19 28.35
C VAL A 847 9.91 -22.40 27.49
N THR A 848 8.69 -22.90 27.36
CA THR A 848 7.63 -22.31 26.54
C THR A 848 6.58 -21.64 27.43
N TRP A 849 6.15 -20.46 27.01
CA TRP A 849 5.24 -19.58 27.73
C TRP A 849 4.09 -19.18 26.84
N VAL A 850 2.88 -19.15 27.40
CA VAL A 850 1.67 -18.61 26.76
C VAL A 850 0.99 -17.68 27.75
N ASN A 851 0.77 -16.44 27.34
CA ASN A 851 0.17 -15.38 28.17
C ASN A 851 0.84 -15.25 29.55
N GLY A 852 2.17 -15.44 29.61
CA GLY A 852 2.97 -15.36 30.84
C GLY A 852 2.91 -16.60 31.74
N ARG A 853 2.24 -17.68 31.32
CA ARG A 853 2.20 -18.96 32.05
C ARG A 853 3.05 -19.98 31.32
N ARG A 854 3.81 -20.81 32.05
CA ARG A 854 4.56 -21.93 31.47
C ARG A 854 3.58 -22.96 30.92
N VAL A 855 3.86 -23.50 29.74
CA VAL A 855 3.06 -24.55 29.10
C VAL A 855 3.94 -25.71 28.65
N GLY A 856 3.33 -26.89 28.51
CA GLY A 856 3.96 -28.02 27.85
C GLY A 856 4.21 -27.73 26.37
N HIS A 857 5.26 -28.32 25.82
CA HIS A 857 5.58 -28.26 24.40
C HIS A 857 6.16 -29.62 23.96
N SER A 858 6.15 -29.86 22.66
CA SER A 858 6.94 -30.93 22.04
C SER A 858 7.98 -30.34 21.11
N VAL A 859 9.08 -31.06 20.91
CA VAL A 859 10.17 -30.67 20.01
C VAL A 859 10.31 -31.73 18.94
N VAL A 860 10.24 -31.31 17.67
CA VAL A 860 10.51 -32.17 16.52
C VAL A 860 11.61 -31.50 15.70
N GLY A 861 12.80 -32.11 15.67
CA GLY A 861 14.00 -31.47 15.14
C GLY A 861 14.30 -30.18 15.90
N ARG A 862 14.09 -29.03 15.24
CA ARG A 862 14.28 -27.68 15.82
C ARG A 862 12.98 -26.88 15.97
N THR A 863 11.85 -27.54 15.77
CA THR A 863 10.54 -26.92 15.82
C THR A 863 9.86 -27.24 17.14
N VAL A 864 9.53 -26.20 17.89
CA VAL A 864 8.78 -26.29 19.14
C VAL A 864 7.30 -26.15 18.84
N ARG A 865 6.52 -27.13 19.27
CA ARG A 865 5.06 -27.18 19.07
C ARG A 865 4.31 -27.01 20.38
N PHE A 866 3.34 -26.12 20.40
CA PHE A 866 2.51 -25.84 21.59
C PHE A 866 1.17 -25.22 21.19
N ARG A 867 0.23 -25.11 22.14
CA ARG A 867 -1.07 -24.48 21.93
C ARG A 867 -1.05 -23.03 22.41
N LEU A 868 -1.53 -22.12 21.58
CA LEU A 868 -1.79 -20.72 21.93
C LEU A 868 -3.29 -20.52 22.06
N SER A 869 -3.76 -20.18 23.25
CA SER A 869 -5.17 -19.81 23.47
C SER A 869 -5.32 -18.30 23.49
N GLY A 870 -6.24 -17.79 22.67
CA GLY A 870 -6.54 -16.37 22.51
C GLY A 870 -8.01 -16.05 22.79
N ARG A 871 -8.27 -14.80 23.16
CA ARG A 871 -9.60 -14.22 23.18
C ARG A 871 -9.84 -13.51 21.85
N ALA A 872 -11.11 -13.38 21.45
CA ALA A 872 -11.46 -12.63 20.25
C ALA A 872 -10.91 -11.20 20.34
N ARG A 873 -10.22 -10.77 19.28
CA ARG A 873 -9.67 -9.43 19.08
C ARG A 873 -8.75 -8.94 20.19
N ALA A 874 -8.08 -9.88 20.88
CA ALA A 874 -7.08 -9.56 21.88
C ALA A 874 -5.76 -10.30 21.59
N PRO A 875 -4.60 -9.66 21.80
CA PRO A 875 -3.31 -10.31 21.62
C PRO A 875 -3.16 -11.53 22.55
N ALA A 876 -2.80 -12.66 21.95
CA ALA A 876 -2.37 -13.86 22.64
C ALA A 876 -0.84 -13.98 22.51
N ASP A 877 -0.12 -13.75 23.60
CA ASP A 877 1.34 -13.75 23.60
C ASP A 877 1.90 -15.15 23.82
N TRP A 878 3.04 -15.41 23.17
CA TRP A 878 3.85 -16.60 23.40
C TRP A 878 5.34 -16.25 23.49
N ALA A 879 6.11 -17.12 24.14
CA ALA A 879 7.56 -17.05 24.13
C ALA A 879 8.19 -18.44 24.31
N ILE A 880 9.39 -18.61 23.77
CA ILE A 880 10.28 -19.74 23.99
C ILE A 880 11.62 -19.17 24.44
N THR A 881 12.10 -19.57 25.61
CA THR A 881 13.36 -19.11 26.21
C THR A 881 14.33 -20.28 26.36
N TRP A 882 15.64 -20.01 26.30
CA TRP A 882 16.67 -21.05 26.45
C TRP A 882 17.93 -20.53 27.16
N ALA A 883 18.70 -21.46 27.73
CA ALA A 883 19.96 -21.16 28.41
C ALA A 883 21.08 -20.85 27.41
N ARG A 884 22.12 -20.14 27.87
CA ARG A 884 23.32 -19.87 27.07
C ARG A 884 24.08 -21.20 26.93
N ARG A 885 24.54 -21.56 25.72
CA ARG A 885 25.53 -22.65 25.58
C ARG A 885 26.74 -22.28 26.45
N ALA A 886 27.13 -23.20 27.34
CA ALA A 886 28.33 -23.07 28.17
C ALA A 886 29.56 -22.91 27.27
#